data_AF-A0A6L0XT86-F1
#
_entry.id   AF-A0A6L0XT86-F1
#
_cell.length_a   1.000
_cell.length_b   1.000
_cell.length_c   1.000
_cell.angle_alpha   90.00
_cell.angle_beta   90.00
_cell.angle_gamma   90.00
#
_symmetry.space_group_name_H-M   'P 1'
#
loop_
_entity.id
_entity.type
_entity.pdbx_description
1 polymer ?
#
loop_
_entity_poly.entity_id
_entity_poly.type
_entity_poly.pdbx_seq_one_letter_code
_entity_poly.pdbx_strand_id
1 'polypeptide(L)'
;MLTDYWLLTDLDGTLIATPHKANGRYLPITRSPCFEPIRQWLSSNGNVCIVTTADLRAIDQVYYPLRPFLKTYQGYVDEAAAAGTPLATVDGMKGQPPRRGCLLLSLYTGAALYWCTSDSIIMLPGYASAVHCATREAVELAAAYQVRMSHATLFVDGSGKQLRPKPEMCVRGTCIDSATARCLRTRVEALYLDYVRDVLSGKDPAVREAMKWLSQRYQSMWGGLLQYLELIYATAVHNHPASPLLLGTMAKQTLLTLAQQPPADPESVEWKVEYLRSRRGFLTAVGILRVEYAESHLCYAEDDKGTSQWVLNQNVEAQTKAAERAQLVSYATQVLLADLPATVAPKLAAATATMANFLVDLLAPSTKHFQQQMRETTLPVTELVPPPPSSTLPSSSEGAATIAQVILLGLPLRLFSKYFRSHVAEMVRGGVNPMPQPNSVVFSKIGVSKSTALRYLLGKDRVASVEEEWQLHFTEAAPSPKEGPASQAINFAGCVQRYHGIAMGDNPQSTDYELTVFRDLPFFSVEKESQRVERQRRILRRLQRTQSIESRGGQPLMPDGSRAPSYAELVSSLRRSGPMMDDRLFRNINYVGGEEEGTALFLTALLHYAKAARKSEKGPMTTSEFRGAVSKAQETSRDQVMHRIPSAKL
;
A
#
# COMPACT_ATOMS: atom_id res chain seq x y z
N MET A 1 3.58 2.55 31.16
CA MET A 1 5.02 2.19 31.10
C MET A 1 5.64 2.83 29.87
N LEU A 2 5.03 2.60 28.71
CA LEU A 2 5.49 3.03 27.39
C LEU A 2 4.69 4.24 26.86
N THR A 3 4.19 5.10 27.74
CA THR A 3 3.52 6.34 27.32
C THR A 3 4.42 7.14 26.40
N ASP A 4 3.89 7.64 25.28
CA ASP A 4 4.60 8.36 24.22
C ASP A 4 5.63 7.54 23.42
N TYR A 5 5.84 6.26 23.72
CA TYR A 5 6.71 5.38 22.92
C TYR A 5 5.94 4.72 21.78
N TRP A 6 6.56 4.65 20.61
CA TRP A 6 5.96 4.20 19.36
C TRP A 6 6.69 3.00 18.75
N LEU A 7 5.90 1.99 18.37
CA LEU A 7 6.31 0.94 17.45
C LEU A 7 5.78 1.29 16.06
N LEU A 8 6.67 1.54 15.12
CA LEU A 8 6.36 1.88 13.72
C LEU A 8 6.75 0.67 12.88
N THR A 9 5.80 -0.06 12.30
CA THR A 9 6.12 -1.40 11.78
C THR A 9 5.40 -1.70 10.48
N ASP A 10 6.08 -2.41 9.59
CA ASP A 10 5.42 -3.09 8.50
C ASP A 10 4.49 -4.23 9.01
N LEU A 11 3.61 -4.73 8.14
CA LEU A 11 2.66 -5.79 8.43
C LEU A 11 3.12 -7.17 7.90
N ASP A 12 3.20 -7.33 6.59
CA ASP A 12 3.36 -8.63 5.92
C ASP A 12 4.84 -9.05 5.90
N GLY A 13 5.18 -10.15 6.58
CA GLY A 13 6.57 -10.61 6.79
C GLY A 13 7.22 -10.03 8.05
N THR A 14 6.57 -9.06 8.69
CA THR A 14 7.06 -8.41 9.91
C THR A 14 6.22 -8.74 11.14
N LEU A 15 4.91 -8.48 11.09
CA LEU A 15 3.97 -8.79 12.18
C LEU A 15 3.15 -10.04 11.90
N ILE A 16 2.89 -10.37 10.64
CA ILE A 16 2.14 -11.55 10.21
C ILE A 16 2.84 -12.22 9.04
N ALA A 17 2.60 -13.51 8.83
CA ALA A 17 3.15 -14.22 7.69
C ALA A 17 2.69 -13.60 6.36
N THR A 18 3.61 -13.49 5.40
CA THR A 18 3.25 -13.11 4.03
C THR A 18 2.26 -14.11 3.43
N PRO A 19 1.39 -13.71 2.48
CA PRO A 19 0.44 -14.63 1.85
C PRO A 19 1.13 -15.83 1.19
N HIS A 20 2.34 -15.64 0.66
CA HIS A 20 3.14 -16.73 0.11
C HIS A 20 3.49 -17.78 1.18
N LYS A 21 3.90 -17.35 2.39
CA LYS A 21 4.16 -18.24 3.54
C LYS A 21 2.87 -18.87 4.07
N ALA A 22 1.73 -18.21 3.90
CA ALA A 22 0.41 -18.63 4.37
C ALA A 22 -0.48 -19.31 3.32
N ASN A 23 0.10 -19.93 2.28
CA ASN A 23 -0.64 -20.64 1.22
C ASN A 23 -1.73 -19.79 0.53
N GLY A 24 -1.41 -18.53 0.26
CA GLY A 24 -2.31 -17.54 -0.36
C GLY A 24 -3.34 -16.94 0.58
N ARG A 25 -3.32 -17.25 1.88
CA ARG A 25 -4.27 -16.73 2.87
C ARG A 25 -3.74 -15.47 3.56
N TYR A 26 -4.66 -14.57 3.88
CA TYR A 26 -4.41 -13.42 4.75
C TYR A 26 -4.80 -13.81 6.17
N LEU A 27 -3.81 -14.11 7.01
CA LEU A 27 -4.06 -14.57 8.38
C LEU A 27 -4.23 -13.39 9.34
N PRO A 28 -5.09 -13.52 10.36
CA PRO A 28 -5.19 -12.53 11.43
C PRO A 28 -3.97 -12.59 12.35
N ILE A 29 -3.65 -11.46 12.99
CA ILE A 29 -2.54 -11.32 13.92
C ILE A 29 -2.65 -12.29 15.10
N THR A 30 -3.85 -12.74 15.48
CA THR A 30 -4.04 -13.78 16.52
C THR A 30 -3.36 -15.11 16.21
N ARG A 31 -3.01 -15.37 14.94
CA ARG A 31 -2.23 -16.54 14.51
C ARG A 31 -0.73 -16.27 14.38
N SER A 32 -0.30 -15.05 14.65
CA SER A 32 1.11 -14.65 14.63
C SER A 32 1.74 -14.75 16.02
N PRO A 33 3.03 -15.13 16.13
CA PRO A 33 3.77 -15.02 17.39
C PRO A 33 3.85 -13.57 17.92
N CYS A 34 3.61 -12.57 17.08
CA CYS A 34 3.62 -11.16 17.47
C CYS A 34 2.36 -10.73 18.25
N PHE A 35 1.28 -11.51 18.30
CA PHE A 35 0.04 -11.08 18.94
C PHE A 35 0.23 -10.70 20.41
N GLU A 36 0.84 -11.60 21.18
CA GLU A 36 0.97 -11.44 22.62
C GLU A 36 1.92 -10.27 22.99
N PRO A 37 3.10 -10.11 22.36
CA PRO A 37 3.93 -8.94 22.57
C PRO A 37 3.25 -7.61 22.19
N ILE A 38 2.51 -7.55 21.07
CA ILE A 38 1.78 -6.34 20.66
C ILE A 38 0.64 -6.02 21.63
N ARG A 39 -0.12 -7.02 22.04
CA ARG A 39 -1.14 -6.89 23.09
C ARG A 39 -0.53 -6.30 24.37
N GLN A 40 0.61 -6.83 24.79
CA GLN A 40 1.31 -6.36 25.99
C GLN A 40 1.89 -4.95 25.83
N TRP A 41 2.37 -4.59 24.63
CA TRP A 41 2.83 -3.24 24.30
C TRP A 41 1.71 -2.20 24.46
N LEU A 42 0.55 -2.43 23.82
CA LEU A 42 -0.63 -1.57 23.93
C LEU A 42 -1.13 -1.49 25.38
N SER A 43 -1.25 -2.64 26.06
CA SER A 43 -1.63 -2.71 27.48
C SER A 43 -0.65 -1.98 28.41
N SER A 44 0.58 -1.74 27.96
CA SER A 44 1.62 -1.00 28.68
C SER A 44 1.60 0.51 28.38
N ASN A 45 0.56 0.99 27.71
CA ASN A 45 0.37 2.34 27.14
C ASN A 45 1.28 2.70 25.96
N GLY A 46 1.93 1.70 25.33
CA GLY A 46 2.71 1.93 24.11
C GLY A 46 1.80 2.19 22.91
N ASN A 47 2.28 2.93 21.93
CA ASN A 47 1.55 3.26 20.70
C ASN A 47 2.09 2.43 19.54
N VAL A 48 1.22 2.09 18.58
CA VAL A 48 1.58 1.29 17.40
C VAL A 48 1.09 2.01 16.15
N CYS A 49 1.95 2.19 15.16
CA CYS A 49 1.56 2.54 13.80
C CYS A 49 2.01 1.43 12.85
N ILE A 50 1.04 0.79 12.20
CA ILE A 50 1.31 -0.21 11.18
C ILE A 50 1.28 0.46 9.82
N VAL A 51 2.34 0.31 9.04
CA VAL A 51 2.47 0.92 7.73
C VAL A 51 2.57 -0.17 6.67
N THR A 52 1.53 -0.30 5.86
CA THR A 52 1.38 -1.44 4.95
C THR A 52 0.94 -1.00 3.55
N THR A 53 1.23 -1.85 2.58
CA THR A 53 0.65 -1.76 1.23
C THR A 53 -0.75 -2.37 1.17
N ALA A 54 -1.19 -3.04 2.23
CA ALA A 54 -2.52 -3.62 2.33
C ALA A 54 -3.62 -2.53 2.31
N ASP A 55 -4.78 -2.96 1.83
CA ASP A 55 -6.03 -2.22 1.84
C ASP A 55 -6.77 -2.44 3.18
N LEU A 56 -8.11 -2.36 3.14
CA LEU A 56 -8.97 -2.58 4.28
C LEU A 56 -8.85 -3.98 4.91
N ARG A 57 -8.20 -4.97 4.26
CA ARG A 57 -7.95 -6.27 4.90
C ARG A 57 -7.18 -6.16 6.22
N ALA A 58 -6.39 -5.11 6.40
CA ALA A 58 -5.66 -4.85 7.64
C ALA A 58 -6.60 -4.68 8.84
N ILE A 59 -7.87 -4.32 8.60
CA ILE A 59 -8.91 -4.23 9.64
C ILE A 59 -9.20 -5.62 10.22
N ASP A 60 -9.48 -6.59 9.36
CA ASP A 60 -9.73 -7.98 9.77
C ASP A 60 -8.49 -8.61 10.38
N GLN A 61 -7.33 -8.33 9.79
CA GLN A 61 -6.08 -8.95 10.21
C GLN A 61 -5.56 -8.37 11.52
N VAL A 62 -5.80 -7.09 11.82
CA VAL A 62 -5.18 -6.42 12.97
C VAL A 62 -6.19 -5.71 13.85
N TYR A 63 -7.02 -4.83 13.30
CA TYR A 63 -7.89 -3.97 14.10
C TYR A 63 -8.83 -4.80 14.98
N TYR A 64 -9.62 -5.72 14.41
CA TYR A 64 -10.58 -6.49 15.22
C TYR A 64 -9.90 -7.32 16.32
N PRO A 65 -8.79 -8.02 16.07
CA PRO A 65 -8.01 -8.67 17.12
C PRO A 65 -7.50 -7.75 18.24
N LEU A 66 -7.13 -6.50 17.93
CA LEU A 66 -6.53 -5.56 18.88
C LEU A 66 -7.54 -4.59 19.51
N ARG A 67 -8.74 -4.46 18.93
CA ARG A 67 -9.84 -3.58 19.37
C ARG A 67 -10.11 -3.65 20.89
N PRO A 68 -10.13 -4.83 21.54
CA PRO A 68 -10.38 -4.93 22.98
C PRO A 68 -9.32 -4.25 23.88
N PHE A 69 -8.15 -3.90 23.32
CA PHE A 69 -7.04 -3.27 24.05
C PHE A 69 -6.95 -1.76 23.78
N LEU A 70 -7.88 -1.20 23.01
CA LEU A 70 -7.95 0.22 22.67
C LEU A 70 -8.94 0.94 23.59
N LYS A 71 -8.82 2.26 23.70
CA LYS A 71 -9.83 3.09 24.38
C LYS A 71 -10.90 3.51 23.39
N THR A 72 -12.07 3.88 23.91
CA THR A 72 -13.12 4.54 23.12
C THR A 72 -12.62 5.89 22.61
N TYR A 73 -13.23 6.38 21.53
CA TYR A 73 -12.96 7.73 21.04
C TYR A 73 -13.12 8.77 22.17
N GLN A 74 -14.23 8.69 22.91
CA GLN A 74 -14.49 9.60 24.03
C GLN A 74 -13.41 9.51 25.12
N GLY A 75 -12.92 8.31 25.44
CA GLY A 75 -11.84 8.14 26.42
C GLY A 75 -10.56 8.88 26.04
N TYR A 76 -10.22 8.94 24.74
CA TYR A 76 -9.09 9.76 24.27
C TYR A 76 -9.38 11.26 24.29
N VAL A 77 -10.61 11.66 23.97
CA VAL A 77 -11.04 13.08 24.05
C VAL A 77 -10.98 13.58 25.48
N ASP A 78 -11.42 12.78 26.45
CA ASP A 78 -11.38 13.11 27.87
C ASP A 78 -9.94 13.24 28.38
N GLU A 79 -9.03 12.36 27.92
CA GLU A 79 -7.60 12.48 28.23
C GLU A 79 -6.99 13.76 27.65
N ALA A 80 -7.35 14.13 26.42
CA ALA A 80 -6.92 15.39 25.83
C ALA A 80 -7.48 16.60 26.60
N ALA A 81 -8.74 16.54 27.03
CA ALA A 81 -9.36 17.57 27.85
C ALA A 81 -8.65 17.72 29.21
N ALA A 82 -8.36 16.59 29.87
CA ALA A 82 -7.68 16.55 31.17
C ALA A 82 -6.21 17.00 31.11
N ALA A 83 -5.54 16.81 29.98
CA ALA A 83 -4.19 17.33 29.76
C ALA A 83 -4.14 18.88 29.72
N GLY A 84 -5.30 19.53 29.58
CA GLY A 84 -5.41 20.98 29.51
C GLY A 84 -4.97 21.54 28.15
N THR A 85 -5.02 22.87 28.01
CA THR A 85 -4.54 23.54 26.80
C THR A 85 -3.01 23.39 26.71
N PRO A 86 -2.43 23.04 25.55
CA PRO A 86 -0.99 22.96 25.39
C PRO A 86 -0.28 24.23 25.89
N LEU A 87 0.50 24.12 26.96
CA LEU A 87 1.40 25.19 27.39
C LEU A 87 2.37 25.48 26.25
N ALA A 88 2.54 26.75 25.91
CA ALA A 88 3.63 27.19 25.04
C ALA A 88 4.94 26.84 25.75
N THR A 89 5.64 25.81 25.28
CA THR A 89 6.99 25.57 25.78
C THR A 89 7.92 26.66 25.26
N VAL A 90 9.03 26.89 25.98
CA VAL A 90 10.04 27.92 25.71
C VAL A 90 10.65 27.84 24.30
N ASP A 91 10.41 26.73 23.58
CA ASP A 91 10.84 26.47 22.20
C ASP A 91 9.72 26.66 21.14
N GLY A 92 8.58 27.25 21.50
CA GLY A 92 7.46 27.51 20.56
C GLY A 92 6.64 26.26 20.16
N MET A 93 6.99 25.08 20.68
CA MET A 93 6.23 23.85 20.48
C MET A 93 5.12 23.74 21.54
N LYS A 94 3.85 23.79 21.10
CA LYS A 94 2.71 23.44 21.96
C LYS A 94 2.79 21.96 22.32
N GLY A 95 2.85 21.64 23.62
CA GLY A 95 2.88 20.25 24.09
C GLY A 95 1.59 19.51 23.70
N GLN A 96 1.69 18.47 22.86
CA GLN A 96 0.55 17.61 22.54
C GLN A 96 0.16 16.76 23.76
N PRO A 97 -1.12 16.36 23.90
CA PRO A 97 -1.53 15.45 24.95
C PRO A 97 -0.76 14.13 24.83
N PRO A 98 -0.36 13.52 25.97
CA PRO A 98 0.42 12.29 25.96
C PRO A 98 -0.36 11.15 25.29
N ARG A 99 0.31 10.42 24.39
CA ARG A 99 -0.27 9.33 23.61
C ARG A 99 -0.12 8.01 24.35
N ARG A 100 -1.24 7.33 24.60
CA ARG A 100 -1.30 6.12 25.44
C ARG A 100 -2.15 5.05 24.79
N GLY A 101 -1.51 3.96 24.33
CA GLY A 101 -2.23 2.80 23.80
C GLY A 101 -2.89 3.07 22.45
N CYS A 102 -2.38 4.00 21.63
CA CYS A 102 -2.97 4.30 20.33
C CYS A 102 -2.59 3.25 19.28
N LEU A 103 -3.53 2.92 18.39
CA LEU A 103 -3.28 2.15 17.17
C LEU A 103 -3.56 3.03 15.94
N LEU A 104 -2.57 3.13 15.05
CA LEU A 104 -2.71 3.75 13.74
C LEU A 104 -2.49 2.72 12.64
N LEU A 105 -3.29 2.82 11.57
CA LEU A 105 -3.12 2.02 10.35
C LEU A 105 -2.83 2.96 9.19
N SER A 106 -1.62 2.92 8.65
CA SER A 106 -1.24 3.58 7.41
C SER A 106 -1.37 2.58 6.27
N LEU A 107 -2.42 2.75 5.45
CA LEU A 107 -2.80 1.83 4.39
C LEU A 107 -2.35 2.36 3.02
N TYR A 108 -2.41 1.49 2.00
CA TYR A 108 -2.15 1.86 0.61
C TYR A 108 -0.77 2.51 0.41
N THR A 109 0.26 2.00 1.10
CA THR A 109 1.63 2.55 1.03
C THR A 109 1.71 4.00 1.50
N GLY A 110 0.90 4.38 2.50
CA GLY A 110 0.90 5.73 3.05
C GLY A 110 -0.11 6.67 2.42
N ALA A 111 -1.00 6.23 1.52
CA ALA A 111 -2.02 7.12 0.99
C ALA A 111 -3.06 7.52 2.06
N ALA A 112 -3.40 6.63 2.99
CA ALA A 112 -4.35 6.93 4.07
C ALA A 112 -3.77 6.57 5.43
N LEU A 113 -4.05 7.40 6.44
CA LEU A 113 -3.70 7.16 7.83
C LEU A 113 -4.96 7.15 8.66
N TYR A 114 -5.21 6.03 9.32
CA TYR A 114 -6.38 5.79 10.15
C TYR A 114 -5.98 5.75 11.61
N TRP A 115 -6.81 6.34 12.45
CA TRP A 115 -6.77 6.19 13.90
C TRP A 115 -7.86 5.21 14.33
N CYS A 116 -7.44 4.17 15.05
CA CYS A 116 -8.31 3.13 15.57
C CYS A 116 -8.59 3.35 17.07
N THR A 117 -9.86 3.31 17.42
CA THR A 117 -10.37 3.30 18.80
C THR A 117 -11.14 1.99 19.04
N SER A 118 -11.64 1.74 20.24
CA SER A 118 -12.45 0.53 20.49
C SER A 118 -13.84 0.56 19.84
N ASP A 119 -14.27 1.70 19.31
CA ASP A 119 -15.61 1.98 18.79
C ASP A 119 -15.60 2.55 17.35
N SER A 120 -14.45 2.96 16.83
CA SER A 120 -14.35 3.60 15.52
C SER A 120 -13.00 3.43 14.84
N ILE A 121 -12.99 3.57 13.51
CA ILE A 121 -11.78 3.79 12.72
C ILE A 121 -11.98 5.08 11.93
N ILE A 122 -11.12 6.07 12.19
CA ILE A 122 -11.25 7.43 11.70
C ILE A 122 -10.08 7.74 10.78
N MET A 123 -10.34 8.10 9.51
CA MET A 123 -9.27 8.61 8.65
C MET A 123 -8.85 9.99 9.14
N LEU A 124 -7.54 10.26 9.21
CA LEU A 124 -7.02 11.56 9.62
C LEU A 124 -7.04 12.54 8.43
N PRO A 125 -7.98 13.50 8.35
CA PRO A 125 -8.08 14.39 7.19
C PRO A 125 -6.88 15.34 7.09
N GLY A 126 -6.34 15.75 8.24
CA GLY A 126 -5.12 16.58 8.32
C GLY A 126 -3.88 15.87 7.79
N TYR A 127 -3.85 14.53 7.80
CA TYR A 127 -2.82 13.77 7.10
C TYR A 127 -3.10 13.77 5.59
N ALA A 128 -4.30 13.36 5.16
CA ALA A 128 -4.60 13.14 3.75
C ALA A 128 -4.52 14.41 2.87
N SER A 129 -4.73 15.59 3.47
CA SER A 129 -4.74 16.89 2.80
C SER A 129 -3.46 17.72 3.00
N ALA A 130 -2.56 17.31 3.90
CA ALA A 130 -1.33 18.04 4.20
C ALA A 130 -0.33 18.05 3.04
N VAL A 131 0.63 18.96 3.12
CA VAL A 131 1.81 18.93 2.25
C VAL A 131 2.85 18.03 2.89
N HIS A 132 3.42 17.12 2.10
CA HIS A 132 4.43 16.17 2.54
C HIS A 132 5.73 16.37 1.79
N CYS A 133 6.87 16.11 2.44
CA CYS A 133 8.15 16.02 1.74
C CYS A 133 8.07 14.88 0.72
N ALA A 134 8.44 15.17 -0.52
CA ALA A 134 8.67 14.14 -1.52
C ALA A 134 9.85 13.25 -1.09
N THR A 135 9.75 11.95 -1.35
CA THR A 135 10.91 11.07 -1.19
C THR A 135 12.01 11.46 -2.17
N ARG A 136 13.26 11.15 -1.84
CA ARG A 136 14.40 11.38 -2.75
C ARG A 136 14.16 10.71 -4.11
N GLU A 137 13.59 9.51 -4.10
CA GLU A 137 13.27 8.76 -5.32
C GLU A 137 12.21 9.46 -6.16
N ALA A 138 11.19 10.06 -5.54
CA ALA A 138 10.19 10.86 -6.24
C ALA A 138 10.81 12.13 -6.84
N VAL A 139 11.74 12.79 -6.13
CA VAL A 139 12.46 13.95 -6.64
C VAL A 139 13.35 13.58 -7.83
N GLU A 140 14.09 12.48 -7.74
CA GLU A 140 14.93 11.99 -8.83
C GLU A 140 14.09 11.56 -10.04
N LEU A 141 12.94 10.92 -9.81
CA LEU A 141 11.99 10.53 -10.85
C LEU A 141 11.38 11.75 -11.54
N ALA A 142 10.96 12.76 -10.77
CA ALA A 142 10.43 14.00 -11.30
C ALA A 142 11.49 14.75 -12.13
N ALA A 143 12.72 14.85 -11.62
CA ALA A 143 13.82 15.47 -12.35
C ALA A 143 14.14 14.73 -13.66
N ALA A 144 14.16 13.40 -13.65
CA ALA A 144 14.42 12.58 -14.84
C ALA A 144 13.39 12.79 -15.95
N TYR A 145 12.14 13.14 -15.60
CA TYR A 145 11.05 13.36 -16.56
C TYR A 145 10.63 14.82 -16.71
N GLN A 146 11.41 15.75 -16.16
CA GLN A 146 11.18 17.19 -16.20
C GLN A 146 9.81 17.58 -15.62
N VAL A 147 9.39 16.90 -14.56
CA VAL A 147 8.19 17.24 -13.80
C VAL A 147 8.54 18.28 -12.76
N ARG A 148 7.89 19.44 -12.82
CA ARG A 148 8.02 20.46 -11.78
C ARG A 148 7.31 19.96 -10.53
N MET A 149 8.06 19.73 -9.46
CA MET A 149 7.50 19.52 -8.13
C MET A 149 7.33 20.86 -7.43
N SER A 150 6.35 20.94 -6.53
CA SER A 150 6.18 22.13 -5.69
C SER A 150 7.35 22.25 -4.72
N HIS A 151 7.77 23.49 -4.47
CA HIS A 151 8.73 23.81 -3.42
C HIS A 151 7.98 24.31 -2.19
N ALA A 152 8.36 23.79 -1.04
CA ALA A 152 7.95 24.33 0.25
C ALA A 152 9.18 24.65 1.08
N THR A 153 9.13 25.77 1.79
CA THR A 153 10.11 26.06 2.82
C THR A 153 9.70 25.29 4.06
N LEU A 154 10.48 24.29 4.43
CA LEU A 154 10.19 23.48 5.61
C LEU A 154 11.01 23.95 6.80
N PHE A 155 10.41 23.83 7.96
CA PHE A 155 11.09 23.96 9.23
C PHE A 155 11.75 22.62 9.55
N VAL A 156 13.03 22.49 9.19
CA VAL A 156 13.79 21.27 9.47
C VAL A 156 14.46 21.37 10.84
N ASP A 157 14.29 20.35 11.68
CA ASP A 157 15.02 20.21 12.94
C ASP A 157 16.51 19.92 12.64
N GLY A 158 17.29 21.01 12.64
CA GLY A 158 18.74 20.99 12.55
C GLY A 158 19.39 20.77 13.91
N SER A 159 18.96 19.78 14.69
CA SER A 159 19.68 19.27 15.86
C SER A 159 19.93 20.25 17.02
N GLY A 160 19.14 21.32 17.17
CA GLY A 160 19.22 22.16 18.37
C GLY A 160 18.58 23.54 18.24
N LYS A 161 17.34 23.64 18.72
CA LYS A 161 16.60 24.87 19.12
C LYS A 161 16.21 25.89 18.05
N GLN A 162 16.66 25.79 16.80
CA GLN A 162 16.12 26.62 15.70
C GLN A 162 15.77 25.78 14.47
N LEU A 163 14.51 25.87 14.06
CA LEU A 163 14.04 25.34 12.79
C LEU A 163 14.66 26.19 11.67
N ARG A 164 15.45 25.58 10.79
CA ARG A 164 16.02 26.30 9.65
C ARG A 164 15.10 26.15 8.45
N PRO A 165 14.72 27.25 7.78
CA PRO A 165 14.00 27.18 6.52
C PRO A 165 14.90 26.49 5.49
N LYS A 166 14.43 25.38 4.93
CA LYS A 166 15.11 24.71 3.82
C LYS A 166 14.10 24.47 2.70
N PRO A 167 14.44 24.84 1.45
CA PRO A 167 13.62 24.46 0.32
C PRO A 167 13.67 22.94 0.15
N GLU A 168 12.51 22.31 0.24
CA GLU A 168 12.33 20.89 -0.02
C GLU A 168 11.25 20.71 -1.08
N MET A 169 11.41 19.68 -1.90
CA MET A 169 10.38 19.29 -2.86
C MET A 169 9.24 18.62 -2.10
N CYS A 170 8.01 19.02 -2.42
CA CYS A 170 6.83 18.55 -1.69
C CYS A 170 5.70 18.11 -2.60
N VAL A 171 4.77 17.36 -2.03
CA VAL A 171 3.52 16.92 -2.67
C VAL A 171 2.33 17.28 -1.79
N ARG A 172 1.26 17.79 -2.41
CA ARG A 172 0.03 18.17 -1.70
C ARG A 172 -0.93 17.00 -1.63
N GLY A 173 -1.32 16.62 -0.43
CA GLY A 173 -2.18 15.49 -0.14
C GLY A 173 -1.56 14.16 -0.51
N THR A 174 -2.12 13.08 0.02
CA THR A 174 -1.54 11.74 -0.10
C THR A 174 -2.27 10.84 -1.10
N CYS A 175 -3.42 11.29 -1.61
CA CYS A 175 -4.28 10.52 -2.50
C CYS A 175 -4.33 11.10 -3.92
N ILE A 176 -4.71 10.27 -4.88
CA ILE A 176 -4.91 10.59 -6.29
C ILE A 176 -6.23 11.35 -6.41
N ASP A 177 -6.24 12.47 -7.14
CA ASP A 177 -7.48 13.17 -7.44
C ASP A 177 -8.29 12.47 -8.55
N SER A 178 -9.59 12.73 -8.60
CA SER A 178 -10.49 12.05 -9.53
C SER A 178 -10.20 12.34 -11.01
N ALA A 179 -9.66 13.51 -11.35
CA ALA A 179 -9.33 13.85 -12.73
C ALA A 179 -8.10 13.04 -13.20
N THR A 180 -7.06 13.01 -12.38
CA THR A 180 -5.87 12.18 -12.59
C THR A 180 -6.23 10.70 -12.69
N ALA A 181 -7.05 10.18 -11.78
CA ALA A 181 -7.46 8.78 -11.81
C ALA A 181 -8.25 8.40 -13.07
N ARG A 182 -9.12 9.31 -13.56
CA ARG A 182 -9.86 9.10 -14.81
C ARG A 182 -8.93 9.04 -16.02
N CYS A 183 -7.99 9.96 -16.13
CA CYS A 183 -6.97 9.98 -17.19
C CYS A 183 -6.12 8.70 -17.15
N LEU A 184 -5.66 8.33 -15.95
CA LEU A 184 -4.89 7.11 -15.72
C LEU A 184 -5.66 5.86 -16.16
N ARG A 185 -6.94 5.74 -15.79
CA ARG A 185 -7.78 4.59 -16.17
C ARG A 185 -7.85 4.42 -17.68
N THR A 186 -8.19 5.47 -18.42
CA THR A 186 -8.30 5.42 -19.89
C THR A 186 -6.98 5.00 -20.53
N ARG A 187 -5.86 5.52 -20.04
CA ARG A 187 -4.54 5.15 -20.54
C ARG A 187 -4.16 3.71 -20.19
N VAL A 188 -4.38 3.27 -18.96
CA VAL A 188 -4.06 1.91 -18.53
C VAL A 188 -4.90 0.89 -19.28
N GLU A 189 -6.18 1.19 -19.54
CA GLU A 189 -7.05 0.36 -20.38
C GLU A 189 -6.47 0.18 -21.78
N ALA A 190 -6.03 1.26 -22.44
CA ALA A 190 -5.41 1.20 -23.76
C ALA A 190 -4.13 0.33 -23.77
N LEU A 191 -3.22 0.56 -22.81
CA LEU A 191 -1.98 -0.23 -22.68
C LEU A 191 -2.25 -1.71 -22.40
N TYR A 192 -3.27 -2.01 -21.60
CA TYR A 192 -3.65 -3.38 -21.31
C TYR A 192 -4.25 -4.08 -22.54
N LEU A 193 -5.01 -3.37 -23.38
CA LEU A 193 -5.52 -3.92 -24.64
C LEU A 193 -4.40 -4.21 -25.64
N ASP A 194 -3.35 -3.39 -25.70
CA ASP A 194 -2.16 -3.70 -26.51
C ASP A 194 -1.45 -4.96 -26.01
N TYR A 195 -1.37 -5.15 -24.69
CA TYR A 195 -0.90 -6.39 -24.09
C TYR A 195 -1.81 -7.59 -24.41
N VAL A 196 -3.13 -7.43 -24.33
CA VAL A 196 -4.10 -8.48 -24.71
C VAL A 196 -3.90 -8.90 -26.17
N ARG A 197 -3.71 -7.93 -27.08
CA ARG A 197 -3.43 -8.20 -28.49
C ARG A 197 -2.18 -9.07 -28.66
N ASP A 198 -1.11 -8.75 -27.96
CA ASP A 198 0.13 -9.54 -28.03
C ASP A 198 -0.05 -10.97 -27.50
N VAL A 199 -0.79 -11.13 -26.40
CA VAL A 199 -1.14 -12.45 -25.85
C VAL A 199 -1.96 -13.26 -26.85
N LEU A 200 -3.01 -12.66 -27.43
CA LEU A 200 -3.90 -13.31 -28.40
C LEU A 200 -3.16 -13.68 -29.70
N SER A 201 -2.32 -12.77 -30.22
CA SER A 201 -1.56 -13.03 -31.43
C SER A 201 -0.57 -14.19 -31.26
N GLY A 202 -0.04 -14.33 -30.05
CA GLY A 202 1.06 -15.25 -29.75
C GLY A 202 2.28 -15.02 -30.65
N LYS A 203 2.46 -13.85 -31.27
CA LYS A 203 3.63 -13.62 -32.15
C LYS A 203 4.89 -13.29 -31.36
N ASP A 204 4.75 -12.73 -30.17
CA ASP A 204 5.87 -12.32 -29.32
C ASP A 204 6.31 -13.45 -28.36
N PRO A 205 7.52 -14.03 -28.54
CA PRO A 205 8.03 -15.09 -27.66
C PRO A 205 8.27 -14.62 -26.22
N ALA A 206 8.66 -13.37 -26.01
CA ALA A 206 8.91 -12.81 -24.68
C ALA A 206 7.62 -12.70 -23.88
N VAL A 207 6.50 -12.34 -24.54
CA VAL A 207 5.17 -12.34 -23.93
C VAL A 207 4.75 -13.75 -23.55
N ARG A 208 4.82 -14.72 -24.48
CA ARG A 208 4.49 -16.13 -24.21
C ARG A 208 5.27 -16.71 -23.02
N GLU A 209 6.58 -16.44 -22.99
CA GLU A 209 7.43 -16.93 -21.91
C GLU A 209 7.06 -16.26 -20.58
N ALA A 210 6.82 -14.94 -20.57
CA ALA A 210 6.44 -14.21 -19.36
C ALA A 210 5.11 -14.69 -18.75
N MET A 211 4.14 -15.14 -19.57
CA MET A 211 2.86 -15.69 -19.07
C MET A 211 3.03 -16.91 -18.16
N LYS A 212 4.07 -17.72 -18.37
CA LYS A 212 4.36 -18.90 -17.53
C LYS A 212 4.72 -18.52 -16.10
N TRP A 213 5.21 -17.30 -15.89
CA TRP A 213 5.62 -16.77 -14.59
C TRP A 213 4.47 -16.12 -13.81
N LEU A 214 3.26 -16.12 -14.37
CA LEU A 214 2.08 -15.70 -13.63
C LEU A 214 1.78 -16.67 -12.49
N SER A 215 1.25 -16.15 -11.37
CA SER A 215 0.73 -17.02 -10.31
C SER A 215 -0.46 -17.85 -10.82
N GLN A 216 -0.74 -18.99 -10.17
CA GLN A 216 -1.85 -19.88 -10.55
C GLN A 216 -3.17 -19.13 -10.70
N ARG A 217 -3.45 -18.16 -9.82
CA ARG A 217 -4.65 -17.31 -9.88
C ARG A 217 -4.75 -16.58 -11.22
N TYR A 218 -3.68 -15.90 -11.64
CA TYR A 218 -3.69 -15.12 -12.89
C TYR A 218 -3.55 -15.98 -14.13
N GLN A 219 -2.91 -17.16 -14.03
CA GLN A 219 -2.93 -18.16 -15.11
C GLN A 219 -4.35 -18.65 -15.40
N SER A 220 -5.13 -18.96 -14.35
CA SER A 220 -6.53 -19.34 -14.49
C SER A 220 -7.39 -18.20 -15.05
N MET A 221 -7.15 -16.96 -14.61
CA MET A 221 -7.85 -15.77 -15.11
C MET A 221 -7.67 -15.63 -16.63
N TRP A 222 -6.42 -15.61 -17.09
CA TRP A 222 -6.10 -15.49 -18.51
C TRP A 222 -6.60 -16.67 -19.32
N GLY A 223 -6.39 -17.89 -18.82
CA GLY A 223 -6.89 -19.09 -19.45
C GLY A 223 -8.40 -19.10 -19.68
N GLY A 224 -9.17 -18.71 -18.67
CA GLY A 224 -10.62 -18.57 -18.79
C GLY A 224 -11.03 -17.47 -19.77
N LEU A 225 -10.32 -16.33 -19.76
CA LEU A 225 -10.59 -15.21 -20.67
C LEU A 225 -10.36 -15.62 -22.13
N LEU A 226 -9.28 -16.36 -22.40
CA LEU A 226 -8.98 -16.88 -23.74
C LEU A 226 -10.07 -17.85 -24.22
N GLN A 227 -10.47 -18.82 -23.39
CA GLN A 227 -11.57 -19.74 -23.73
C GLN A 227 -12.88 -19.00 -24.04
N TYR A 228 -13.21 -18.00 -23.22
CA TYR A 228 -14.42 -17.21 -23.39
C TYR A 228 -14.38 -16.40 -24.70
N LEU A 229 -13.25 -15.75 -25.02
CA LEU A 229 -13.09 -15.00 -26.26
C LEU A 229 -13.20 -15.89 -27.51
N GLU A 230 -12.65 -17.11 -27.47
CA GLU A 230 -12.83 -18.08 -28.57
C GLU A 230 -14.30 -18.49 -28.73
N LEU A 231 -14.99 -18.77 -27.63
CA LEU A 231 -16.40 -19.15 -27.64
C LEU A 231 -17.28 -18.06 -28.26
N ILE A 232 -17.08 -16.81 -27.84
CA ILE A 232 -17.83 -15.68 -28.37
C ILE A 232 -17.52 -15.50 -29.85
N TYR A 233 -16.24 -15.49 -30.23
CA TYR A 233 -15.82 -15.33 -31.63
C TYR A 233 -16.48 -16.39 -32.53
N ALA A 234 -16.40 -17.68 -32.14
CA ALA A 234 -17.02 -18.76 -32.89
C ALA A 234 -18.55 -18.65 -32.99
N THR A 235 -19.21 -18.19 -31.93
CA THR A 235 -20.67 -18.01 -31.92
C THR A 235 -21.10 -16.80 -32.75
N ALA A 236 -20.38 -15.68 -32.64
CA ALA A 236 -20.73 -14.41 -33.27
C ALA A 236 -20.35 -14.36 -34.75
N VAL A 237 -19.20 -14.94 -35.12
CA VAL A 237 -18.66 -14.88 -36.49
C VAL A 237 -19.01 -16.13 -37.29
N HIS A 238 -18.93 -17.31 -36.68
CA HIS A 238 -19.17 -18.59 -37.37
C HIS A 238 -20.55 -19.21 -37.09
N ASN A 239 -21.43 -18.53 -36.33
CA ASN A 239 -22.75 -19.03 -35.94
C ASN A 239 -22.74 -20.41 -35.27
N HIS A 240 -21.62 -20.79 -34.64
CA HIS A 240 -21.56 -22.05 -33.89
C HIS A 240 -22.52 -22.04 -32.70
N PRO A 241 -23.09 -23.20 -32.32
CA PRO A 241 -23.86 -23.29 -31.09
C PRO A 241 -22.95 -23.00 -29.89
N ALA A 242 -23.45 -22.19 -28.96
CA ALA A 242 -22.72 -21.88 -27.74
C ALA A 242 -22.53 -23.16 -26.92
N SER A 243 -21.28 -23.59 -26.77
CA SER A 243 -20.93 -24.72 -25.92
C SER A 243 -20.81 -24.26 -24.45
N PRO A 244 -21.06 -25.16 -23.47
CA PRO A 244 -20.81 -24.85 -22.06
C PRO A 244 -19.35 -24.46 -21.82
N LEU A 245 -19.13 -23.39 -21.06
CA LEU A 245 -17.79 -22.93 -20.72
C LEU A 245 -17.26 -23.72 -19.51
N LEU A 246 -16.29 -24.61 -19.75
CA LEU A 246 -15.71 -25.49 -18.73
C LEU A 246 -14.52 -24.82 -18.02
N LEU A 247 -14.83 -23.94 -17.08
CA LEU A 247 -13.83 -23.22 -16.27
C LEU A 247 -13.34 -24.05 -15.08
N GLY A 248 -12.06 -23.89 -14.69
CA GLY A 248 -11.42 -24.65 -13.61
C GLY A 248 -9.96 -24.99 -13.92
N THR A 249 -9.53 -26.23 -13.65
CA THR A 249 -8.18 -26.72 -13.98
C THR A 249 -7.84 -26.56 -15.48
N MET A 250 -8.85 -26.67 -16.33
CA MET A 250 -8.73 -26.47 -17.78
C MET A 250 -8.36 -25.05 -18.17
N ALA A 251 -8.79 -24.03 -17.41
CA ALA A 251 -8.46 -22.64 -17.70
C ALA A 251 -6.94 -22.45 -17.68
N LYS A 252 -6.27 -22.86 -16.59
CA LYS A 252 -4.81 -22.83 -16.50
C LYS A 252 -4.15 -23.57 -17.67
N GLN A 253 -4.67 -24.75 -18.03
CA GLN A 253 -4.10 -25.55 -19.11
C GLN A 253 -4.18 -24.83 -20.46
N THR A 254 -5.28 -24.12 -20.76
CA THR A 254 -5.42 -23.31 -21.98
C THR A 254 -4.29 -22.29 -22.13
N LEU A 255 -3.95 -21.58 -21.05
CA LEU A 255 -2.85 -20.63 -21.11
C LEU A 255 -1.49 -21.32 -21.33
N LEU A 256 -1.26 -22.47 -20.69
CA LEU A 256 -0.01 -23.23 -20.86
C LEU A 256 0.12 -23.81 -22.28
N THR A 257 -0.99 -24.19 -22.91
CA THR A 257 -1.01 -24.65 -24.30
C THR A 257 -0.81 -23.52 -25.31
N LEU A 258 -1.15 -22.28 -24.96
CA LEU A 258 -0.96 -21.11 -25.84
C LEU A 258 0.52 -20.93 -26.23
N ALA A 259 1.46 -21.32 -25.36
CA ALA A 259 2.88 -21.29 -25.69
C ALA A 259 3.26 -22.22 -26.85
N GLN A 260 2.49 -23.29 -27.08
CA GLN A 260 2.74 -24.34 -28.08
C GLN A 260 1.91 -24.16 -29.36
N GLN A 261 0.89 -23.31 -29.33
CA GLN A 261 0.02 -23.07 -30.48
C GLN A 261 0.68 -22.16 -31.53
N PRO A 262 0.36 -22.34 -32.82
CA PRO A 262 0.78 -21.39 -33.85
C PRO A 262 0.19 -19.99 -33.57
N PRO A 263 0.78 -18.91 -34.11
CA PRO A 263 0.20 -17.58 -34.04
C PRO A 263 -1.26 -17.59 -34.52
N ALA A 264 -2.11 -16.87 -33.82
CA ALA A 264 -3.52 -16.77 -34.18
C ALA A 264 -3.70 -15.96 -35.48
N ASP A 265 -4.81 -16.21 -36.16
CA ASP A 265 -5.25 -15.44 -37.31
C ASP A 265 -5.43 -13.94 -36.94
N PRO A 266 -4.83 -13.00 -37.71
CA PRO A 266 -4.89 -11.58 -37.39
C PRO A 266 -6.31 -11.00 -37.32
N GLU A 267 -7.23 -11.45 -38.17
CA GLU A 267 -8.62 -10.95 -38.16
C GLU A 267 -9.35 -11.39 -36.89
N SER A 268 -9.15 -12.65 -36.49
CA SER A 268 -9.68 -13.16 -35.22
C SER A 268 -9.13 -12.40 -34.01
N VAL A 269 -7.84 -12.04 -34.02
CA VAL A 269 -7.21 -11.27 -32.95
C VAL A 269 -7.82 -9.87 -32.85
N GLU A 270 -7.89 -9.12 -33.95
CA GLU A 270 -8.47 -7.77 -33.93
C GLU A 270 -9.94 -7.78 -33.56
N TRP A 271 -10.72 -8.78 -34.00
CA TRP A 271 -12.12 -8.92 -33.59
C TRP A 271 -12.23 -9.06 -32.06
N LYS A 272 -11.42 -9.92 -31.44
CA LYS A 272 -11.44 -10.15 -29.98
C LYS A 272 -10.98 -8.93 -29.18
N VAL A 273 -9.99 -8.21 -29.70
CA VAL A 273 -9.53 -6.95 -29.09
C VAL A 273 -10.61 -5.88 -29.20
N GLU A 274 -11.28 -5.76 -30.35
CA GLU A 274 -12.38 -4.81 -30.54
C GLU A 274 -13.60 -5.15 -29.66
N TYR A 275 -13.90 -6.46 -29.51
CA TYR A 275 -14.89 -6.92 -28.54
C TYR A 275 -14.56 -6.41 -27.13
N LEU A 276 -13.32 -6.55 -26.65
CA LEU A 276 -12.97 -6.03 -25.32
C LEU A 276 -12.99 -4.49 -25.26
N ARG A 277 -12.57 -3.81 -26.33
CA ARG A 277 -12.51 -2.35 -26.44
C ARG A 277 -13.90 -1.71 -26.38
N SER A 278 -14.89 -2.29 -27.04
CA SER A 278 -16.24 -1.74 -27.07
C SER A 278 -16.94 -1.78 -25.71
N ARG A 279 -16.47 -2.65 -24.79
CA ARG A 279 -17.08 -2.88 -23.47
C ARG A 279 -16.46 -1.96 -22.42
N ARG A 280 -16.92 -0.71 -22.43
CA ARG A 280 -16.45 0.32 -21.49
C ARG A 280 -16.55 -0.17 -20.04
N GLY A 281 -15.44 -0.06 -19.31
CA GLY A 281 -15.37 -0.46 -17.91
C GLY A 281 -15.21 -1.97 -17.68
N PHE A 282 -15.07 -2.80 -18.72
CA PHE A 282 -14.84 -4.25 -18.61
C PHE A 282 -13.77 -4.58 -17.56
N LEU A 283 -12.58 -3.98 -17.67
CA LEU A 283 -11.48 -4.29 -16.74
C LEU A 283 -11.84 -4.01 -15.28
N THR A 284 -12.65 -2.98 -15.01
CA THR A 284 -13.07 -2.72 -13.63
C THR A 284 -14.22 -3.61 -13.19
N ALA A 285 -15.19 -3.85 -14.08
CA ALA A 285 -16.35 -4.70 -13.81
C ALA A 285 -15.94 -6.11 -13.36
N VAL A 286 -14.88 -6.66 -13.95
CA VAL A 286 -14.36 -7.99 -13.59
C VAL A 286 -13.24 -7.95 -12.55
N GLY A 287 -12.76 -6.76 -12.16
CA GLY A 287 -11.74 -6.59 -11.13
C GLY A 287 -10.28 -6.76 -11.57
N ILE A 288 -10.00 -6.71 -12.88
CA ILE A 288 -8.64 -6.66 -13.45
C ILE A 288 -8.00 -5.29 -13.17
N LEU A 289 -8.75 -4.22 -13.36
CA LEU A 289 -8.37 -2.86 -12.96
C LEU A 289 -9.13 -2.49 -11.70
N ARG A 290 -8.43 -2.08 -10.65
CA ARG A 290 -9.02 -1.68 -9.36
C ARG A 290 -8.74 -0.23 -9.10
N VAL A 291 -9.74 0.49 -8.62
CA VAL A 291 -9.60 1.82 -8.05
C VAL A 291 -9.95 1.67 -6.57
N GLU A 292 -8.97 1.90 -5.71
CA GLU A 292 -9.12 1.76 -4.27
C GLU A 292 -9.36 3.12 -3.64
N TYR A 293 -10.44 3.23 -2.87
CA TYR A 293 -10.86 4.47 -2.23
C TYR A 293 -10.53 4.45 -0.74
N ALA A 294 -10.11 5.60 -0.22
CA ALA A 294 -9.97 5.81 1.21
C ALA A 294 -11.34 6.15 1.81
N GLU A 295 -11.80 5.34 2.76
CA GLU A 295 -13.01 5.62 3.53
C GLU A 295 -12.70 6.67 4.60
N SER A 296 -13.58 7.66 4.81
CA SER A 296 -13.35 8.73 5.79
C SER A 296 -13.62 8.26 7.22
N HIS A 297 -14.61 7.40 7.42
CA HIS A 297 -15.04 6.92 8.73
C HIS A 297 -15.67 5.54 8.64
N LEU A 298 -15.28 4.66 9.56
CA LEU A 298 -15.87 3.33 9.76
C LEU A 298 -16.35 3.24 11.22
N CYS A 299 -17.66 3.37 11.43
CA CYS A 299 -18.29 3.16 12.75
C CYS A 299 -18.59 1.67 12.95
N TYR A 300 -18.39 1.18 14.17
CA TYR A 300 -18.88 -0.14 14.57
C TYR A 300 -19.79 0.02 15.78
N ALA A 301 -21.07 -0.31 15.63
CA ALA A 301 -21.97 -0.38 16.77
C ALA A 301 -21.39 -1.34 17.82
N GLU A 302 -21.53 -1.00 19.09
CA GLU A 302 -21.28 -1.96 20.17
C GLU A 302 -22.29 -3.09 20.00
N ASP A 303 -21.81 -4.31 19.76
CA ASP A 303 -22.65 -5.51 19.92
C ASP A 303 -22.98 -5.59 21.41
N ASP A 304 -24.16 -5.10 21.74
CA ASP A 304 -24.68 -5.10 23.09
C ASP A 304 -24.74 -6.56 23.59
N LYS A 305 -24.18 -6.75 24.78
CA LYS A 305 -24.03 -8.00 25.56
C LYS A 305 -24.93 -9.17 25.12
N GLY A 306 -24.32 -10.25 24.62
CA GLY A 306 -24.92 -11.59 24.70
C GLY A 306 -24.58 -12.51 23.53
N THR A 307 -24.04 -13.67 23.86
CA THR A 307 -23.50 -14.74 22.99
C THR A 307 -24.50 -15.37 21.98
N SER A 308 -25.66 -14.74 21.72
CA SER A 308 -26.70 -15.21 20.79
C SER A 308 -26.78 -14.40 19.49
N GLN A 309 -26.16 -13.22 19.42
CA GLN A 309 -26.26 -12.31 18.27
C GLN A 309 -25.22 -12.59 17.17
N TRP A 310 -24.11 -13.27 17.51
CA TRP A 310 -23.04 -13.60 16.56
C TRP A 310 -23.50 -14.55 15.44
N VAL A 311 -24.35 -15.55 15.75
CA VAL A 311 -24.89 -16.49 14.75
C VAL A 311 -25.94 -15.83 13.85
N LEU A 312 -26.72 -14.89 14.39
CA LEU A 312 -27.69 -14.11 13.60
C LEU A 312 -26.95 -13.11 12.68
N ASN A 313 -25.93 -12.44 13.20
CA ASN A 313 -25.08 -11.51 12.44
C ASN A 313 -24.28 -12.23 11.35
N GLN A 314 -23.84 -13.48 11.57
CA GLN A 314 -23.18 -14.28 10.52
C GLN A 314 -24.10 -14.64 9.37
N ASN A 315 -25.36 -14.99 9.66
CA ASN A 315 -26.33 -15.30 8.62
C ASN A 315 -26.69 -14.05 7.81
N VAL A 316 -26.86 -12.90 8.47
CA VAL A 316 -27.09 -11.62 7.80
C VAL A 316 -25.87 -11.22 6.98
N GLU A 317 -24.66 -11.29 7.54
CA GLU A 317 -23.41 -10.96 6.84
C GLU A 317 -23.16 -11.88 5.64
N ALA A 318 -23.40 -13.19 5.78
CA ALA A 318 -23.30 -14.15 4.69
C ALA A 318 -24.34 -13.86 3.60
N GLN A 319 -25.58 -13.52 3.96
CA GLN A 319 -26.61 -13.11 3.02
C GLN A 319 -26.27 -11.80 2.32
N THR A 320 -25.76 -10.80 3.03
CA THR A 320 -25.29 -9.53 2.46
C THR A 320 -24.14 -9.77 1.49
N LYS A 321 -23.12 -10.55 1.89
CA LYS A 321 -21.99 -10.92 1.01
C LYS A 321 -22.45 -11.70 -0.22
N ALA A 322 -23.42 -12.60 -0.07
CA ALA A 322 -23.98 -13.35 -1.19
C ALA A 322 -24.77 -12.44 -2.15
N ALA A 323 -25.57 -11.51 -1.62
CA ALA A 323 -26.31 -10.52 -2.42
C ALA A 323 -25.37 -9.56 -3.15
N GLU A 324 -24.34 -9.05 -2.45
CA GLU A 324 -23.28 -8.23 -3.00
C GLU A 324 -22.52 -8.93 -4.14
N ARG A 325 -22.15 -10.19 -3.92
CA ARG A 325 -21.54 -11.04 -4.95
C ARG A 325 -22.48 -11.23 -6.14
N ALA A 326 -23.77 -11.50 -5.91
CA ALA A 326 -24.74 -11.66 -6.98
C ALA A 326 -24.91 -10.38 -7.82
N GLN A 327 -24.88 -9.21 -7.19
CA GLN A 327 -24.88 -7.91 -7.88
C GLN A 327 -23.64 -7.74 -8.77
N LEU A 328 -22.46 -8.07 -8.27
CA LEU A 328 -21.21 -8.03 -9.06
C LEU A 328 -21.26 -8.96 -10.26
N VAL A 329 -21.72 -10.20 -10.08
CA VAL A 329 -21.86 -11.17 -11.17
C VAL A 329 -22.85 -10.67 -12.22
N SER A 330 -24.00 -10.13 -11.78
CA SER A 330 -25.01 -9.57 -12.68
C SER A 330 -24.44 -8.41 -13.50
N TYR A 331 -23.75 -7.47 -12.86
CA TYR A 331 -23.12 -6.34 -13.55
C TYR A 331 -22.05 -6.77 -14.53
N ALA A 332 -21.13 -7.65 -14.12
CA ALA A 332 -20.09 -8.19 -15.00
C ALA A 332 -20.71 -8.92 -16.21
N THR A 333 -21.81 -9.65 -16.00
CA THR A 333 -22.56 -10.31 -17.08
C THR A 333 -23.13 -9.28 -18.06
N GLN A 334 -23.74 -8.21 -17.57
CA GLN A 334 -24.28 -7.12 -18.40
C GLN A 334 -23.18 -6.46 -19.24
N VAL A 335 -22.03 -6.15 -18.64
CA VAL A 335 -20.89 -5.54 -19.33
C VAL A 335 -20.33 -6.46 -20.42
N LEU A 336 -20.24 -7.77 -20.16
CA LEU A 336 -19.77 -8.75 -21.14
C LEU A 336 -20.75 -8.94 -22.32
N LEU A 337 -22.05 -8.87 -22.06
CA LEU A 337 -23.09 -8.97 -23.09
C LEU A 337 -23.37 -7.66 -23.83
N ALA A 338 -22.91 -6.51 -23.30
CA ALA A 338 -23.14 -5.21 -23.89
C ALA A 338 -22.70 -5.18 -25.37
N ASP A 339 -23.46 -4.48 -26.20
CA ASP A 339 -23.22 -4.26 -27.63
C ASP A 339 -23.12 -5.53 -28.49
N LEU A 340 -23.51 -6.71 -27.97
CA LEU A 340 -23.68 -7.90 -28.80
C LEU A 340 -24.98 -7.83 -29.62
N PRO A 341 -24.99 -8.39 -30.85
CA PRO A 341 -26.23 -8.53 -31.62
C PRO A 341 -27.31 -9.28 -30.83
N ALA A 342 -28.57 -8.86 -30.96
CA ALA A 342 -29.71 -9.48 -30.28
C ALA A 342 -29.90 -10.97 -30.61
N THR A 343 -29.37 -11.43 -31.75
CA THR A 343 -29.37 -12.84 -32.17
C THR A 343 -28.28 -13.69 -31.51
N VAL A 344 -27.23 -13.05 -30.97
CA VAL A 344 -26.04 -13.69 -30.40
C VAL A 344 -26.09 -13.67 -28.87
N ALA A 345 -26.52 -12.55 -28.26
CA ALA A 345 -26.53 -12.39 -26.82
C ALA A 345 -27.31 -13.50 -26.06
N PRO A 346 -28.51 -13.93 -26.49
CA PRO A 346 -29.23 -15.02 -25.80
C PRO A 346 -28.49 -16.36 -25.86
N LYS A 347 -27.77 -16.63 -26.96
CA LYS A 347 -26.98 -17.87 -27.11
C LYS A 347 -25.80 -17.90 -26.13
N LEU A 348 -25.21 -16.74 -25.85
CA LEU A 348 -24.03 -16.61 -24.99
C LEU A 348 -24.35 -16.31 -23.52
N ALA A 349 -25.62 -16.06 -23.16
CA ALA A 349 -26.01 -15.61 -21.83
C ALA A 349 -25.53 -16.54 -20.71
N ALA A 350 -25.73 -17.85 -20.85
CA ALA A 350 -25.32 -18.84 -19.84
C ALA A 350 -23.79 -18.89 -19.67
N ALA A 351 -23.05 -18.99 -20.79
CA ALA A 351 -21.58 -19.02 -20.74
C ALA A 351 -20.99 -17.71 -20.19
N THR A 352 -21.63 -16.58 -20.49
CA THR A 352 -21.23 -15.26 -19.99
C THR A 352 -21.45 -15.14 -18.49
N ALA A 353 -22.59 -15.63 -17.97
CA ALA A 353 -22.83 -15.70 -16.53
C ALA A 353 -21.81 -16.61 -15.84
N THR A 354 -21.46 -17.76 -16.43
CA THR A 354 -20.39 -18.64 -15.94
C THR A 354 -19.04 -17.92 -15.88
N MET A 355 -18.68 -17.17 -16.92
CA MET A 355 -17.44 -16.40 -16.98
C MET A 355 -17.41 -15.27 -15.95
N ALA A 356 -18.49 -14.49 -15.84
CA ALA A 356 -18.63 -13.43 -14.85
C ALA A 356 -18.50 -14.00 -13.42
N ASN A 357 -19.18 -15.10 -13.13
CA ASN A 357 -19.08 -15.80 -11.86
C ASN A 357 -17.64 -16.23 -11.54
N PHE A 358 -16.97 -16.84 -12.52
CA PHE A 358 -15.58 -17.26 -12.39
C PHE A 358 -14.62 -16.09 -12.12
N LEU A 359 -14.75 -14.98 -12.84
CA LEU A 359 -13.89 -13.81 -12.63
C LEU A 359 -14.16 -13.13 -11.29
N VAL A 360 -15.44 -12.99 -10.89
CA VAL A 360 -15.81 -12.40 -9.59
C VAL A 360 -15.27 -13.26 -8.45
N ASP A 361 -15.38 -14.59 -8.52
CA ASP A 361 -14.83 -15.49 -7.50
C ASP A 361 -13.31 -15.46 -7.48
N LEU A 362 -12.69 -15.46 -8.66
CA LEU A 362 -11.25 -15.53 -8.80
C LEU A 362 -10.59 -14.22 -8.39
N LEU A 363 -11.15 -13.07 -8.77
CA LEU A 363 -10.57 -11.75 -8.55
C LEU A 363 -11.13 -11.07 -7.29
N ALA A 364 -12.34 -11.39 -6.84
CA ALA A 364 -12.99 -10.74 -5.70
C ALA A 364 -13.00 -9.20 -5.83
N PRO A 365 -13.65 -8.64 -6.86
CA PRO A 365 -13.86 -7.19 -6.94
C PRO A 365 -14.72 -6.69 -5.77
N SER A 366 -14.53 -5.43 -5.38
CA SER A 366 -15.28 -4.82 -4.27
C SER A 366 -16.61 -4.23 -4.76
N THR A 367 -17.70 -4.55 -4.07
CA THR A 367 -19.04 -3.99 -4.27
C THR A 367 -19.11 -2.49 -4.03
N LYS A 368 -18.38 -1.99 -3.03
CA LYS A 368 -18.30 -0.55 -2.76
C LYS A 368 -17.71 0.20 -3.97
N HIS A 369 -16.66 -0.36 -4.59
CA HIS A 369 -16.05 0.22 -5.80
C HIS A 369 -17.04 0.25 -6.97
N PHE A 370 -17.82 -0.82 -7.14
CA PHE A 370 -18.87 -0.90 -8.15
C PHE A 370 -19.96 0.16 -7.96
N GLN A 371 -20.49 0.32 -6.75
CA GLN A 371 -21.54 1.31 -6.46
C GLN A 371 -21.06 2.75 -6.70
N GLN A 372 -19.81 3.04 -6.35
CA GLN A 372 -19.22 4.36 -6.58
C GLN A 372 -19.01 4.64 -8.06
N GLN A 373 -18.55 3.65 -8.82
CA GLN A 373 -18.44 3.78 -10.28
C GLN A 373 -19.78 3.96 -10.97
N MET A 374 -20.80 3.21 -10.56
CA MET A 374 -22.17 3.37 -11.06
C MET A 374 -22.64 4.82 -10.89
N ARG A 375 -22.39 5.43 -9.72
CA ARG A 375 -22.70 6.86 -9.48
C ARG A 375 -21.94 7.79 -10.41
N GLU A 376 -20.64 7.56 -10.60
CA GLU A 376 -19.80 8.37 -11.49
C GLU A 376 -20.22 8.28 -12.96
N THR A 377 -20.68 7.11 -13.44
CA THR A 377 -21.19 6.95 -14.82
C THR A 377 -22.58 7.53 -15.03
N THR A 378 -23.36 7.73 -13.97
CA THR A 378 -24.73 8.27 -14.05
C THR A 378 -24.76 9.80 -14.02
N LEU A 379 -23.65 10.46 -13.67
CA LEU A 379 -23.55 11.91 -13.75
C LEU A 379 -23.45 12.34 -15.22
N PRO A 380 -24.39 13.15 -15.75
CA PRO A 380 -24.31 13.63 -17.11
C PRO A 380 -23.04 14.46 -17.28
N VAL A 381 -22.34 14.24 -18.40
CA VAL A 381 -21.25 15.09 -18.86
C VAL A 381 -21.87 16.42 -19.30
N THR A 382 -22.22 17.27 -18.33
CA THR A 382 -22.56 18.65 -18.64
C THR A 382 -21.24 19.36 -18.93
N GLU A 383 -21.15 19.97 -20.11
CA GLU A 383 -20.01 20.80 -20.51
C GLU A 383 -19.63 21.77 -19.38
N LEU A 384 -18.32 21.87 -19.14
CA LEU A 384 -17.69 22.83 -18.25
C LEU A 384 -18.01 24.26 -18.72
N VAL A 385 -19.15 24.80 -18.29
CA VAL A 385 -19.38 26.24 -18.23
C VAL A 385 -18.99 26.68 -16.81
N PRO A 386 -18.06 27.61 -16.63
CA PRO A 386 -17.69 28.11 -15.31
C PRO A 386 -18.93 28.77 -14.65
N PRO A 387 -19.24 28.45 -13.38
CA PRO A 387 -20.39 29.02 -12.71
C PRO A 387 -20.17 30.52 -12.43
N PRO A 388 -21.21 31.36 -12.52
CA PRO A 388 -21.14 32.75 -12.11
C PRO A 388 -20.89 32.88 -10.60
N PRO A 389 -20.16 33.92 -10.16
CA PRO A 389 -19.71 34.06 -8.77
C PRO A 389 -20.81 34.65 -7.88
N SER A 390 -21.91 33.93 -7.65
CA SER A 390 -22.84 34.24 -6.55
C SER A 390 -24.03 33.28 -6.52
N SER A 391 -23.90 32.16 -5.81
CA SER A 391 -25.06 31.54 -5.16
C SER A 391 -24.58 30.63 -4.03
N THR A 392 -24.98 30.97 -2.81
CA THR A 392 -24.85 30.16 -1.60
C THR A 392 -25.48 28.79 -1.79
N LEU A 393 -24.64 27.74 -1.81
CA LEU A 393 -25.06 26.34 -1.88
C LEU A 393 -25.39 25.80 -0.47
N PRO A 394 -26.43 24.97 -0.32
CA PRO A 394 -26.74 24.28 0.92
C PRO A 394 -25.72 23.17 1.22
N SER A 395 -25.42 23.01 2.50
CA SER A 395 -24.36 22.19 3.09
C SER A 395 -24.71 20.69 3.16
N SER A 396 -24.66 19.99 2.04
CA SER A 396 -24.47 18.52 2.04
C SER A 396 -23.16 18.18 1.33
N SER A 397 -22.04 18.40 2.03
CA SER A 397 -20.72 18.00 1.56
C SER A 397 -20.58 16.46 1.65
N GLU A 398 -21.11 15.74 0.65
CA GLU A 398 -20.54 14.44 0.32
C GLU A 398 -19.11 14.70 -0.13
N GLY A 399 -18.14 14.44 0.76
CA GLY A 399 -16.72 14.67 0.50
C GLY A 399 -16.29 13.94 -0.78
N ALA A 400 -15.59 14.66 -1.66
CA ALA A 400 -15.05 14.07 -2.89
C ALA A 400 -14.30 12.78 -2.58
N ALA A 401 -14.64 11.72 -3.31
CA ALA A 401 -14.06 10.39 -3.16
C ALA A 401 -12.53 10.47 -3.23
N THR A 402 -11.86 10.05 -2.16
CA THR A 402 -10.40 10.12 -2.06
C THR A 402 -9.80 8.82 -2.60
N ILE A 403 -9.13 8.86 -3.76
CA ILE A 403 -8.59 7.65 -4.41
C ILE A 403 -7.19 7.35 -3.87
N ALA A 404 -7.05 6.26 -3.13
CA ALA A 404 -5.80 5.90 -2.50
C ALA A 404 -4.77 5.36 -3.51
N GLN A 405 -5.19 4.41 -4.36
CA GLN A 405 -4.34 3.83 -5.41
C GLN A 405 -5.18 3.20 -6.53
N VAL A 406 -4.53 2.94 -7.67
CA VAL A 406 -5.09 2.17 -8.78
C VAL A 406 -4.22 0.93 -8.99
N ILE A 407 -4.82 -0.24 -9.24
CA ILE A 407 -4.08 -1.50 -9.41
C ILE A 407 -4.52 -2.20 -10.69
N LEU A 408 -3.57 -2.52 -11.56
CA LEU A 408 -3.77 -3.38 -12.72
C LEU A 408 -3.26 -4.78 -12.42
N LEU A 409 -4.10 -5.80 -12.60
CA LEU A 409 -3.78 -7.20 -12.33
C LEU A 409 -3.52 -8.00 -13.62
N GLY A 410 -2.83 -9.14 -13.48
CA GLY A 410 -2.62 -10.09 -14.57
C GLY A 410 -1.50 -9.71 -15.54
N LEU A 411 -0.66 -8.72 -15.21
CA LEU A 411 0.53 -8.36 -15.98
C LEU A 411 1.78 -8.96 -15.34
N PRO A 412 2.54 -9.85 -16.02
CA PRO A 412 3.82 -10.33 -15.53
C PRO A 412 4.80 -9.18 -15.31
N LEU A 413 5.55 -9.22 -14.20
CA LEU A 413 6.54 -8.19 -13.84
C LEU A 413 7.53 -7.88 -14.98
N ARG A 414 7.95 -8.92 -15.72
CA ARG A 414 8.91 -8.82 -16.83
C ARG A 414 8.39 -7.99 -18.01
N LEU A 415 7.07 -7.89 -18.16
CA LEU A 415 6.43 -7.15 -19.25
C LEU A 415 6.19 -5.68 -18.93
N PHE A 416 6.40 -5.24 -17.67
CA PHE A 416 6.26 -3.83 -17.31
C PHE A 416 7.08 -2.90 -18.22
N SER A 417 8.36 -3.25 -18.45
CA SER A 417 9.23 -2.40 -19.28
C SER A 417 8.76 -2.30 -20.73
N LYS A 418 8.12 -3.34 -21.26
CA LYS A 418 7.61 -3.35 -22.64
C LYS A 418 6.42 -2.41 -22.80
N TYR A 419 5.45 -2.46 -21.89
CA TYR A 419 4.17 -1.74 -22.04
C TYR A 419 4.11 -0.40 -21.31
N PHE A 420 4.86 -0.22 -20.23
CA PHE A 420 4.74 0.97 -19.37
C PHE A 420 5.92 1.92 -19.47
N ARG A 421 7.13 1.45 -19.80
CA ARG A 421 8.36 2.27 -19.73
C ARG A 421 8.28 3.55 -20.57
N SER A 422 7.75 3.47 -21.78
CA SER A 422 7.53 4.63 -22.67
C SER A 422 6.49 5.62 -22.14
N HIS A 423 5.62 5.18 -21.23
CA HIS A 423 4.51 5.96 -20.68
C HIS A 423 4.78 6.48 -19.26
N VAL A 424 5.84 6.02 -18.58
CA VAL A 424 6.18 6.45 -17.21
C VAL A 424 6.31 7.96 -17.13
N ALA A 425 6.98 8.60 -18.10
CA ALA A 425 7.19 10.05 -18.10
C ALA A 425 5.87 10.83 -18.00
N GLU A 426 4.86 10.42 -18.76
CA GLU A 426 3.55 11.10 -18.76
C GLU A 426 2.69 10.70 -17.56
N MET A 427 2.79 9.46 -17.06
CA MET A 427 2.15 9.07 -15.81
C MET A 427 2.69 9.89 -14.62
N VAL A 428 4.01 10.09 -14.56
CA VAL A 428 4.68 10.93 -13.55
C VAL A 428 4.28 12.40 -13.71
N ARG A 429 4.17 12.93 -14.94
CA ARG A 429 3.60 14.27 -15.18
C ARG A 429 2.15 14.40 -14.74
N GLY A 430 1.38 13.32 -14.87
CA GLY A 430 0.03 13.19 -14.33
C GLY A 430 -0.01 13.02 -12.81
N GLY A 431 1.12 13.05 -12.10
CA GLY A 431 1.16 12.99 -10.64
C GLY A 431 1.11 11.59 -10.03
N VAL A 432 1.30 10.53 -10.84
CA VAL A 432 1.28 9.13 -10.37
C VAL A 432 2.58 8.39 -10.67
N ASN A 433 2.97 7.51 -9.75
CA ASN A 433 4.12 6.63 -9.88
C ASN A 433 3.67 5.20 -10.20
N PRO A 434 3.99 4.66 -11.40
CA PRO A 434 3.72 3.26 -11.72
C PRO A 434 4.77 2.34 -11.07
N MET A 435 4.33 1.51 -10.14
CA MET A 435 5.15 0.57 -9.38
C MET A 435 4.87 -0.87 -9.83
N PRO A 436 5.82 -1.53 -10.51
CA PRO A 436 5.64 -2.91 -10.95
C PRO A 436 5.74 -3.87 -9.76
N GLN A 437 4.80 -4.81 -9.68
CA GLN A 437 4.70 -5.83 -8.64
C GLN A 437 4.55 -7.23 -9.28
N PRO A 438 4.76 -8.33 -8.53
CA PRO A 438 4.50 -9.67 -9.05
C PRO A 438 3.05 -9.83 -9.50
N ASN A 439 2.84 -9.93 -10.83
CA ASN A 439 1.54 -10.07 -11.50
C ASN A 439 0.66 -8.81 -11.53
N SER A 440 1.19 -7.64 -11.16
CA SER A 440 0.40 -6.41 -11.12
C SER A 440 1.25 -5.15 -11.34
N VAL A 441 0.58 -4.04 -11.61
CA VAL A 441 1.15 -2.70 -11.57
C VAL A 441 0.29 -1.86 -10.65
N VAL A 442 0.89 -1.28 -9.62
CA VAL A 442 0.22 -0.35 -8.70
C VAL A 442 0.57 1.06 -9.11
N PHE A 443 -0.43 1.94 -9.14
CA PHE A 443 -0.26 3.35 -9.39
C PHE A 443 -0.64 4.09 -8.11
N SER A 444 0.34 4.73 -7.50
CA SER A 444 0.18 5.57 -6.32
C SER A 444 0.49 7.02 -6.66
N LYS A 445 0.08 7.95 -5.80
CA LYS A 445 0.47 9.34 -5.94
C LYS A 445 2.00 9.48 -5.86
N ILE A 446 2.59 10.24 -6.77
CA ILE A 446 4.03 10.54 -6.71
C ILE A 446 4.39 11.21 -5.38
N GLY A 447 5.54 10.86 -4.80
CA GLY A 447 6.02 11.41 -3.53
C GLY A 447 5.39 10.79 -2.27
N VAL A 448 4.39 9.92 -2.42
CA VAL A 448 3.78 9.19 -1.30
C VAL A 448 4.39 7.80 -1.17
N SER A 449 4.80 7.44 0.05
CA SER A 449 5.33 6.12 0.36
C SER A 449 5.11 5.76 1.83
N LYS A 450 5.60 4.59 2.27
CA LYS A 450 5.54 4.19 3.69
C LYS A 450 6.18 5.23 4.63
N SER A 451 7.17 5.98 4.16
CA SER A 451 7.78 7.08 4.94
C SER A 451 6.86 8.27 5.18
N THR A 452 5.83 8.48 4.36
CA THR A 452 4.95 9.67 4.45
C THR A 452 4.26 9.74 5.81
N ALA A 453 3.72 8.60 6.30
CA ALA A 453 3.17 8.52 7.65
C ALA A 453 4.23 8.81 8.72
N LEU A 454 5.44 8.27 8.59
CA LEU A 454 6.52 8.50 9.55
C LEU A 454 6.97 9.96 9.57
N ARG A 455 7.11 10.63 8.41
CA ARG A 455 7.46 12.05 8.34
C ARG A 455 6.40 12.91 9.03
N TYR A 456 5.12 12.61 8.81
CA TYR A 456 4.00 13.25 9.49
C TYR A 456 4.07 13.05 11.01
N LEU A 457 4.20 11.81 11.47
CA LEU A 457 4.26 11.46 12.90
C LEU A 457 5.50 12.03 13.59
N LEU A 458 6.64 12.15 12.90
CA LEU A 458 7.86 12.79 13.40
C LEU A 458 7.85 14.32 13.27
N GLY A 459 6.83 14.91 12.63
CA GLY A 459 6.74 16.35 12.42
C GLY A 459 7.78 16.90 11.44
N LYS A 460 8.35 16.05 10.57
CA LYS A 460 9.35 16.45 9.56
C LYS A 460 8.73 17.15 8.35
N ASP A 461 7.41 17.10 8.20
CA ASP A 461 6.64 17.78 7.15
C ASP A 461 6.11 19.18 7.57
N ARG A 462 6.66 19.80 8.61
CA ARG A 462 6.19 21.13 9.06
C ARG A 462 6.61 22.22 8.07
N VAL A 463 5.62 22.77 7.36
CA VAL A 463 5.79 23.80 6.34
C VAL A 463 5.78 25.20 6.98
N ALA A 464 6.78 26.01 6.65
CA ALA A 464 6.87 27.43 7.01
C ALA A 464 6.17 28.33 5.98
N SER A 465 6.32 28.01 4.70
CA SER A 465 5.68 28.71 3.57
C SER A 465 5.74 27.84 2.30
N VAL A 466 4.84 28.12 1.35
CA VAL A 466 4.78 27.52 0.00
C VAL A 466 4.90 28.66 -1.02
N GLU A 467 5.54 28.43 -2.18
CA GLU A 467 5.64 29.44 -3.26
C GLU A 467 4.27 30.04 -3.65
N GLU A 468 4.26 31.35 -3.96
CA GLU A 468 3.08 32.26 -4.02
C GLU A 468 1.91 31.84 -4.93
N GLU A 469 2.12 30.98 -5.94
CA GLU A 469 1.03 30.48 -6.81
C GLU A 469 0.08 29.52 -6.09
N TRP A 470 0.44 29.07 -4.89
CA TRP A 470 -0.32 28.11 -4.12
C TRP A 470 -0.44 28.60 -2.69
N GLN A 471 -1.34 29.56 -2.46
CA GLN A 471 -1.80 29.88 -1.11
C GLN A 471 -2.53 28.66 -0.53
N LEU A 472 -1.76 27.73 0.03
CA LEU A 472 -2.28 26.86 1.06
C LEU A 472 -2.55 27.75 2.26
N HIS A 473 -3.83 27.91 2.59
CA HIS A 473 -4.21 27.93 3.98
C HIS A 473 -3.71 26.62 4.59
N PHE A 474 -2.45 26.60 4.99
CA PHE A 474 -2.13 25.95 6.23
C PHE A 474 -3.04 26.63 7.23
N THR A 475 -4.10 25.92 7.63
CA THR A 475 -4.20 25.73 9.05
C THR A 475 -2.90 25.05 9.48
N GLU A 476 -1.84 25.85 9.64
CA GLU A 476 -1.35 26.01 10.98
C GLU A 476 -2.65 26.20 11.75
N ALA A 477 -3.13 25.14 12.37
CA ALA A 477 -3.59 25.32 13.71
C ALA A 477 -2.37 25.91 14.46
N ALA A 478 -2.00 27.19 14.22
CA ALA A 478 -2.04 28.19 15.25
C ALA A 478 -3.41 27.90 15.85
N PRO A 479 -3.46 27.09 16.93
CA PRO A 479 -4.72 26.59 17.42
C PRO A 479 -5.53 27.84 17.59
N SER A 480 -6.60 27.95 16.80
CA SER A 480 -7.56 28.96 17.16
C SER A 480 -7.86 28.62 18.62
N PRO A 481 -7.98 29.61 19.52
CA PRO A 481 -8.36 29.35 20.91
C PRO A 481 -9.65 28.51 21.07
N LYS A 482 -10.28 28.08 19.97
CA LYS A 482 -11.49 27.28 19.83
C LYS A 482 -11.26 25.81 19.40
N GLU A 483 -10.03 25.30 19.27
CA GLU A 483 -9.84 23.85 19.02
C GLU A 483 -10.12 23.06 20.30
N GLY A 484 -11.33 22.48 20.37
CA GLY A 484 -11.76 21.66 21.49
C GLY A 484 -10.95 20.36 21.64
N PRO A 485 -11.15 19.62 22.74
CA PRO A 485 -10.41 18.39 23.06
C PRO A 485 -10.42 17.33 21.95
N ALA A 486 -11.51 17.25 21.18
CA ALA A 486 -11.65 16.36 20.03
C ALA A 486 -10.60 16.62 18.92
N SER A 487 -10.39 17.88 18.55
CA SER A 487 -9.40 18.26 17.52
C SER A 487 -7.97 17.96 17.98
N GLN A 488 -7.70 18.11 19.27
CA GLN A 488 -6.40 17.76 19.86
C GLN A 488 -6.18 16.24 19.91
N ALA A 489 -7.24 15.48 20.21
CA ALA A 489 -7.19 14.02 20.21
C ALA A 489 -6.83 13.45 18.83
N ILE A 490 -7.33 14.03 17.73
CA ILE A 490 -7.07 13.56 16.36
C ILE A 490 -5.74 14.06 15.75
N ASN A 491 -5.01 14.98 16.40
CA ASN A 491 -3.77 15.54 15.84
C ASN A 491 -2.53 14.71 16.18
N PHE A 492 -2.09 13.86 15.23
CA PHE A 492 -0.88 13.04 15.36
C PHE A 492 0.37 13.65 14.69
N ALA A 493 0.31 14.87 14.16
CA ALA A 493 1.46 15.48 13.51
C ALA A 493 2.57 15.77 14.54
N GLY A 494 3.74 15.16 14.40
CA GLY A 494 4.85 15.34 15.34
C GLY A 494 4.65 14.70 16.72
N CYS A 495 3.74 13.72 16.84
CA CYS A 495 3.51 13.02 18.12
C CYS A 495 4.63 12.02 18.49
N VAL A 496 5.51 11.67 17.57
CA VAL A 496 6.66 10.80 17.82
C VAL A 496 7.86 11.67 18.20
N GLN A 497 8.20 11.68 19.48
CA GLN A 497 9.37 12.40 19.97
C GLN A 497 10.67 11.68 19.55
N ARG A 498 11.76 12.46 19.50
CA ARG A 498 13.09 11.94 19.17
C ARG A 498 13.46 10.84 20.17
N TYR A 499 13.91 9.68 19.66
CA TYR A 499 14.27 8.49 20.45
C TYR A 499 13.12 7.81 21.19
N HIS A 500 11.86 8.21 20.98
CA HIS A 500 10.67 7.55 21.53
C HIS A 500 10.01 6.63 20.51
N GLY A 501 10.73 6.25 19.46
CA GLY A 501 10.22 5.35 18.42
C GLY A 501 11.22 4.26 18.10
N ILE A 502 10.70 3.13 17.63
CA ILE A 502 11.45 2.10 16.90
C ILE A 502 10.71 1.78 15.60
N ALA A 503 11.44 1.51 14.53
CA ALA A 503 10.90 1.05 13.26
C ALA A 503 11.22 -0.43 13.01
N MET A 504 10.33 -1.19 12.38
CA MET A 504 10.57 -2.60 12.01
C MET A 504 10.07 -2.93 10.60
N GLY A 505 10.79 -3.80 9.89
CA GLY A 505 10.42 -4.27 8.54
C GLY A 505 11.29 -5.43 8.05
N ASP A 506 10.77 -6.20 7.10
CA ASP A 506 11.42 -7.39 6.54
C ASP A 506 12.22 -7.09 5.26
N ASN A 507 11.92 -5.99 4.56
CA ASN A 507 12.48 -5.66 3.26
C ASN A 507 13.15 -4.26 3.21
N PRO A 508 14.24 -4.03 3.98
CA PRO A 508 14.93 -2.73 4.05
C PRO A 508 15.48 -2.23 2.70
N GLN A 509 15.66 -3.12 1.73
CA GLN A 509 16.18 -2.85 0.39
C GLN A 509 15.10 -2.47 -0.64
N SER A 510 13.82 -2.57 -0.31
CA SER A 510 12.74 -2.30 -1.26
C SER A 510 11.59 -1.52 -0.60
N THR A 511 10.48 -2.18 -0.28
CA THR A 511 9.26 -1.53 0.20
C THR A 511 9.43 -0.87 1.56
N ASP A 512 10.35 -1.35 2.39
CA ASP A 512 10.63 -0.77 3.70
C ASP A 512 11.84 0.16 3.71
N TYR A 513 12.52 0.34 2.56
CA TYR A 513 13.67 1.24 2.46
C TYR A 513 13.35 2.63 3.01
N GLU A 514 12.17 3.14 2.67
CA GLU A 514 11.69 4.45 3.11
C GLU A 514 11.46 4.52 4.63
N LEU A 515 11.34 3.40 5.34
CA LEU A 515 11.34 3.36 6.81
C LEU A 515 12.76 3.45 7.41
N THR A 516 13.80 3.18 6.62
CA THR A 516 15.21 3.18 7.06
C THR A 516 15.89 4.54 6.98
N VAL A 517 15.29 5.54 6.33
CA VAL A 517 15.95 6.83 6.04
C VAL A 517 16.04 7.78 7.25
N PHE A 518 15.39 7.44 8.36
CA PHE A 518 15.29 8.28 9.55
C PHE A 518 16.43 8.03 10.54
N ARG A 519 17.45 8.90 10.55
CA ARG A 519 18.64 8.74 11.43
C ARG A 519 18.32 8.69 12.93
N ASP A 520 17.27 9.39 13.36
CA ASP A 520 16.87 9.47 14.78
C ASP A 520 15.91 8.35 15.22
N LEU A 521 15.58 7.44 14.29
CA LEU A 521 14.68 6.33 14.51
C LEU A 521 15.43 5.03 14.17
N PRO A 522 15.76 4.19 15.16
CA PRO A 522 16.39 2.91 14.88
C PRO A 522 15.42 2.03 14.08
N PHE A 523 15.90 1.45 12.99
CA PHE A 523 15.18 0.48 12.17
C PHE A 523 15.70 -0.91 12.48
N PHE A 524 14.82 -1.85 12.82
CA PHE A 524 15.13 -3.25 13.07
C PHE A 524 14.70 -4.08 11.86
N SER A 525 15.68 -4.54 11.10
CA SER A 525 15.47 -5.48 10.01
C SER A 525 15.22 -6.89 10.55
N VAL A 526 14.09 -7.45 10.15
CA VAL A 526 13.71 -8.84 10.45
C VAL A 526 13.82 -9.74 9.22
N GLU A 527 14.52 -9.30 8.17
CA GLU A 527 14.82 -10.09 6.97
C GLU A 527 15.40 -11.46 7.35
N LYS A 528 15.10 -12.52 6.59
CA LYS A 528 15.76 -13.82 6.82
C LYS A 528 17.26 -13.70 6.64
N GLU A 529 18.01 -14.36 7.53
CA GLU A 529 19.46 -14.39 7.45
C GLU A 529 19.94 -14.92 6.09
N SER A 530 19.33 -15.99 5.59
CA SER A 530 19.66 -16.57 4.29
C SER A 530 19.45 -15.59 3.13
N GLN A 531 18.37 -14.80 3.17
CA GLN A 531 18.08 -13.77 2.17
C GLN A 531 19.10 -12.62 2.26
N ARG A 532 19.37 -12.13 3.47
CA ARG A 532 20.34 -11.08 3.73
C ARG A 532 21.75 -11.47 3.26
N VAL A 533 22.21 -12.67 3.61
CA VAL A 533 23.52 -13.20 3.21
C VAL A 533 23.60 -13.38 1.69
N GLU A 534 22.57 -13.91 1.05
CA GLU A 534 22.55 -14.05 -0.42
C GLU A 534 22.57 -12.68 -1.11
N ARG A 535 21.83 -11.69 -0.60
CA ARG A 535 21.89 -10.30 -1.10
C ARG A 535 23.31 -9.75 -1.00
N GLN A 536 23.96 -9.86 0.16
CA GLN A 536 25.32 -9.38 0.36
C GLN A 536 26.33 -10.09 -0.57
N ARG A 537 26.21 -11.41 -0.76
CA ARG A 537 27.03 -12.16 -1.73
C ARG A 537 26.78 -11.70 -3.17
N ARG A 538 25.53 -11.41 -3.53
CA ARG A 538 25.17 -10.89 -4.86
C ARG A 538 25.76 -9.51 -5.11
N ILE A 539 25.71 -8.61 -4.13
CA ILE A 539 26.33 -7.28 -4.18
C ILE A 539 27.84 -7.43 -4.42
N LEU A 540 28.53 -8.23 -3.61
CA LEU A 540 29.97 -8.47 -3.74
C LEU A 540 30.34 -9.04 -5.10
N ARG A 541 29.65 -10.10 -5.56
CA ARG A 541 29.89 -10.69 -6.89
C ARG A 541 29.72 -9.67 -8.01
N ARG A 542 28.69 -8.81 -7.93
CA ARG A 542 28.43 -7.79 -8.96
C ARG A 542 29.49 -6.70 -8.97
N LEU A 543 29.91 -6.21 -7.80
CA LEU A 543 30.99 -5.23 -7.67
C LEU A 543 32.31 -5.79 -8.22
N GLN A 544 32.71 -6.99 -7.79
CA GLN A 544 33.95 -7.64 -8.23
C GLN A 544 33.97 -7.91 -9.73
N ARG A 545 32.86 -8.42 -10.30
CA ARG A 545 32.73 -8.64 -11.74
C ARG A 545 32.90 -7.34 -12.53
N THR A 546 32.22 -6.27 -12.10
CA THR A 546 32.24 -4.98 -12.79
C THR A 546 33.63 -4.34 -12.72
N GLN A 547 34.25 -4.37 -11.52
CA GLN A 547 35.61 -3.88 -11.31
C GLN A 547 36.64 -4.62 -12.17
N SER A 548 36.51 -5.95 -12.30
CA SER A 548 37.40 -6.78 -13.12
C SER A 548 37.26 -6.51 -14.63
N ILE A 549 36.05 -6.22 -15.10
CA ILE A 549 35.81 -5.84 -16.50
C ILE A 549 36.43 -4.47 -16.79
N GLU A 550 36.15 -3.48 -15.94
CA GLU A 550 36.64 -2.11 -16.12
C GLU A 550 38.16 -2.01 -15.97
N SER A 551 38.77 -2.75 -15.04
CA SER A 551 40.23 -2.76 -14.85
C SER A 551 40.99 -3.34 -16.06
N ARG A 552 40.31 -4.12 -16.91
CA ARG A 552 40.83 -4.63 -18.18
C ARG A 552 40.49 -3.73 -19.38
N GLY A 553 39.93 -2.54 -19.13
CA GLY A 553 39.50 -1.60 -20.17
C GLY A 553 38.17 -1.99 -20.85
N GLY A 554 37.47 -2.99 -20.35
CA GLY A 554 36.17 -3.42 -20.89
C GLY A 554 35.02 -2.54 -20.38
N GLN A 555 33.92 -2.49 -21.14
CA GLN A 555 32.68 -1.87 -20.70
C GLN A 555 31.72 -2.93 -20.14
N PRO A 556 31.15 -2.74 -18.94
CA PRO A 556 30.11 -3.61 -18.42
C PRO A 556 28.87 -3.58 -19.32
N LEU A 557 28.38 -4.75 -19.74
CA LEU A 557 27.18 -4.90 -20.56
C LEU A 557 26.12 -5.78 -19.86
N MET A 558 24.85 -5.43 -20.08
CA MET A 558 23.68 -6.21 -19.69
C MET A 558 23.49 -7.40 -20.65
N PRO A 559 22.66 -8.41 -20.30
CA PRO A 559 22.41 -9.56 -21.18
C PRO A 559 21.82 -9.20 -22.55
N ASP A 560 21.15 -8.06 -22.65
CA ASP A 560 20.57 -7.51 -23.88
C ASP A 560 21.57 -6.66 -24.69
N GLY A 561 22.85 -6.60 -24.27
CA GLY A 561 23.89 -5.81 -24.92
C GLY A 561 23.88 -4.33 -24.56
N SER A 562 22.92 -3.84 -23.75
CA SER A 562 22.90 -2.45 -23.29
C SER A 562 23.99 -2.18 -22.24
N ARG A 563 24.36 -0.91 -22.05
CA ARG A 563 25.34 -0.49 -21.03
C ARG A 563 24.86 -0.91 -19.64
N ALA A 564 25.65 -1.72 -18.94
CA ALA A 564 25.44 -1.99 -17.52
C ALA A 564 26.05 -0.85 -16.67
N PRO A 565 25.57 -0.66 -15.43
CA PRO A 565 26.14 0.34 -14.53
C PRO A 565 27.64 0.08 -14.29
N SER A 566 28.41 1.16 -14.34
CA SER A 566 29.83 1.16 -14.00
C SER A 566 30.08 0.83 -12.53
N TYR A 567 31.33 0.52 -12.16
CA TYR A 567 31.68 0.28 -10.77
C TYR A 567 31.32 1.47 -9.88
N ALA A 568 31.62 2.69 -10.33
CA ALA A 568 31.28 3.92 -9.62
C ALA A 568 29.76 4.09 -9.44
N GLU A 569 28.97 3.82 -10.48
CA GLU A 569 27.51 3.86 -10.42
C GLU A 569 26.96 2.80 -9.45
N LEU A 570 27.50 1.57 -9.47
CA LEU A 570 27.13 0.51 -8.52
C LEU A 570 27.45 0.90 -7.08
N VAL A 571 28.63 1.43 -6.80
CA VAL A 571 29.02 1.90 -5.46
C VAL A 571 28.10 3.01 -4.97
N SER A 572 27.73 3.96 -5.86
CA SER A 572 26.78 5.03 -5.52
C SER A 572 25.38 4.50 -5.18
N SER A 573 25.01 3.34 -5.74
CA SER A 573 23.71 2.69 -5.52
C SER A 573 23.62 1.90 -4.20
N LEU A 574 24.74 1.63 -3.51
CA LEU A 574 24.75 0.83 -2.28
C LEU A 574 23.95 1.47 -1.13
N ARG A 575 23.76 2.79 -1.17
CA ARG A 575 23.00 3.56 -0.16
C ARG A 575 21.58 3.93 -0.64
N ARG A 576 21.14 3.42 -1.78
CA ARG A 576 19.84 3.69 -2.39
C ARG A 576 18.93 2.47 -2.26
N SER A 577 17.62 2.68 -2.39
CA SER A 577 16.69 1.57 -2.54
C SER A 577 17.05 0.71 -3.75
N GLY A 578 16.80 -0.59 -3.62
CA GLY A 578 16.92 -1.56 -4.70
C GLY A 578 17.87 -2.73 -4.39
N PRO A 579 18.07 -3.62 -5.36
CA PRO A 579 18.82 -4.87 -5.17
C PRO A 579 20.30 -4.71 -4.79
N MET A 580 20.83 -3.48 -4.89
CA MET A 580 22.22 -3.16 -4.54
C MET A 580 22.35 -2.55 -3.13
N MET A 581 21.25 -2.27 -2.42
CA MET A 581 21.30 -1.69 -1.09
C MET A 581 22.09 -2.59 -0.12
N ASP A 582 23.15 -2.02 0.47
CA ASP A 582 23.95 -2.69 1.50
C ASP A 582 23.61 -2.10 2.87
N ASP A 583 22.81 -2.84 3.62
CA ASP A 583 22.30 -2.45 4.94
C ASP A 583 23.41 -2.15 5.95
N ARG A 584 24.61 -2.71 5.77
CA ARG A 584 25.78 -2.46 6.64
C ARG A 584 26.30 -1.02 6.56
N LEU A 585 25.91 -0.27 5.54
CA LEU A 585 26.32 1.13 5.33
C LEU A 585 25.44 2.14 6.08
N PHE A 586 24.38 1.67 6.74
CA PHE A 586 23.39 2.49 7.44
C PHE A 586 23.53 2.31 8.96
N ARG A 587 23.88 3.39 9.66
CA ARG A 587 24.15 3.36 11.11
C ARG A 587 22.90 3.12 11.97
N ASN A 588 21.72 3.39 11.42
CA ASN A 588 20.44 3.25 12.12
C ASN A 588 19.71 1.94 11.76
N ILE A 589 20.26 1.11 10.86
CA ILE A 589 19.71 -0.21 10.55
C ILE A 589 20.38 -1.24 11.47
N ASN A 590 19.54 -1.93 12.25
CA ASN A 590 19.91 -2.97 13.18
C ASN A 590 19.32 -4.28 12.70
N TYR A 591 20.11 -5.36 12.68
CA TYR A 591 19.63 -6.66 12.26
C TYR A 591 19.19 -7.50 13.45
N VAL A 592 17.94 -7.99 13.40
CA VAL A 592 17.36 -8.99 14.31
C VAL A 592 17.18 -10.32 13.56
N GLY A 593 16.63 -10.25 12.35
CA GLY A 593 16.32 -11.39 11.50
C GLY A 593 15.09 -12.18 11.94
N GLY A 594 14.71 -13.21 11.18
CA GLY A 594 13.71 -14.20 11.61
C GLY A 594 12.24 -13.85 11.36
N GLU A 595 11.93 -12.87 10.49
CA GLU A 595 10.57 -12.42 10.15
C GLU A 595 9.69 -12.19 11.39
N GLU A 596 8.44 -12.66 11.39
CA GLU A 596 7.50 -12.50 12.49
C GLU A 596 7.97 -13.17 13.80
N GLU A 597 8.71 -14.27 13.72
CA GLU A 597 9.29 -14.91 14.90
C GLU A 597 10.35 -14.01 15.56
N GLY A 598 11.22 -13.40 14.76
CA GLY A 598 12.22 -12.46 15.23
C GLY A 598 11.64 -11.18 15.82
N THR A 599 10.60 -10.64 15.18
CA THR A 599 9.82 -9.52 15.71
C THR A 599 9.25 -9.87 17.09
N ALA A 600 8.62 -11.04 17.23
CA ALA A 600 8.04 -11.47 18.49
C ALA A 600 9.09 -11.63 19.60
N LEU A 601 10.24 -12.23 19.30
CA LEU A 601 11.35 -12.39 20.25
C LEU A 601 11.91 -11.04 20.70
N PHE A 602 12.14 -10.12 19.76
CA PHE A 602 12.60 -8.77 20.06
C PHE A 602 11.62 -8.01 20.95
N LEU A 603 10.33 -7.98 20.60
CA LEU A 603 9.32 -7.27 21.39
C LEU A 603 9.17 -7.88 22.78
N THR A 604 9.23 -9.21 22.90
CA THR A 604 9.19 -9.91 24.20
C THR A 604 10.38 -9.51 25.07
N ALA A 605 11.60 -9.55 24.52
CA ALA A 605 12.81 -9.16 25.25
C ALA A 605 12.77 -7.67 25.63
N LEU A 606 12.31 -6.80 24.73
CA LEU A 606 12.16 -5.36 24.98
C LEU A 606 11.20 -5.10 26.15
N LEU A 607 10.03 -5.73 26.14
CA LEU A 607 9.05 -5.59 27.22
C LEU A 607 9.59 -6.14 28.55
N HIS A 608 10.35 -7.23 28.53
CA HIS A 608 11.04 -7.77 29.70
C HIS A 608 12.05 -6.75 30.28
N TYR A 609 13.00 -6.27 29.47
CA TYR A 609 14.01 -5.32 29.93
C TYR A 609 13.42 -3.97 30.33
N ALA A 610 12.36 -3.53 29.66
CA ALA A 610 11.66 -2.30 30.02
C ALA A 610 10.99 -2.40 31.39
N LYS A 611 10.39 -3.55 31.71
CA LYS A 611 9.84 -3.82 33.05
C LYS A 611 10.93 -3.92 34.11
N ALA A 612 12.06 -4.56 33.79
CA ALA A 612 13.18 -4.71 34.71
C ALA A 612 13.81 -3.34 35.07
N ALA A 613 13.97 -2.46 34.10
CA ALA A 613 14.50 -1.10 34.31
C ALA A 613 13.62 -0.27 35.27
N ARG A 614 12.29 -0.43 35.23
CA ARG A 614 11.36 0.32 36.08
C ARG A 614 11.26 -0.14 37.54
N LYS A 615 11.89 -1.25 37.93
CA LYS A 615 11.82 -1.72 39.34
C LYS A 615 12.47 -0.74 40.33
N SER A 616 13.20 0.29 39.88
CA SER A 616 13.85 1.29 40.73
C SER A 616 13.06 2.58 40.97
N GLU A 617 12.07 2.99 40.16
CA GLU A 617 11.39 4.30 40.32
C GLU A 617 9.89 4.30 39.92
N LYS A 618 9.06 5.02 40.70
CA LYS A 618 7.65 5.30 40.37
C LYS A 618 7.58 6.47 39.36
N GLY A 619 7.69 6.19 38.06
CA GLY A 619 7.58 7.23 37.02
C GLY A 619 7.55 6.70 35.58
N PRO A 620 7.21 7.51 34.57
CA PRO A 620 7.28 7.11 33.16
C PRO A 620 8.71 6.68 32.79
N MET A 621 8.84 5.76 31.83
CA MET A 621 10.15 5.31 31.37
C MET A 621 10.94 6.45 30.73
N THR A 622 12.18 6.64 31.17
CA THR A 622 13.09 7.63 30.59
C THR A 622 13.64 7.17 29.24
N THR A 623 14.04 8.13 28.41
CA THR A 623 14.62 7.86 27.09
C THR A 623 15.88 6.98 27.18
N SER A 624 16.70 7.17 28.22
CA SER A 624 17.92 6.38 28.44
C SER A 624 17.60 4.92 28.76
N GLU A 625 16.64 4.68 29.66
CA GLU A 625 16.19 3.33 30.01
C GLU A 625 15.60 2.61 28.80
N PHE A 626 14.75 3.30 28.01
CA PHE A 626 14.17 2.71 26.81
C PHE A 626 15.25 2.31 25.80
N ARG A 627 16.22 3.20 25.52
CA ARG A 627 17.34 2.89 24.62
C ARG A 627 18.21 1.75 25.12
N GLY A 628 18.45 1.68 26.43
CA GLY A 628 19.14 0.57 27.07
C GLY A 628 18.39 -0.75 26.89
N ALA A 629 17.07 -0.74 27.11
CA ALA A 629 16.21 -1.90 26.91
C ALA A 629 16.17 -2.35 25.43
N VAL A 630 16.09 -1.41 24.49
CA VAL A 630 16.14 -1.67 23.04
C VAL A 630 17.46 -2.33 22.65
N SER A 631 18.60 -1.82 23.13
CA SER A 631 19.91 -2.37 22.80
C SER A 631 20.08 -3.79 23.31
N LYS A 632 19.66 -4.06 24.55
CA LYS A 632 19.67 -5.41 25.14
C LYS A 632 18.70 -6.36 24.41
N ALA A 633 17.51 -5.88 24.06
CA ALA A 633 16.52 -6.67 23.35
C ALA A 633 17.03 -7.10 21.97
N GLN A 634 17.73 -6.21 21.25
CA GLN A 634 18.34 -6.51 19.97
C GLN A 634 19.40 -7.61 20.07
N GLU A 635 20.30 -7.52 21.04
CA GLU A 635 21.35 -8.52 21.26
C GLU A 635 20.74 -9.88 21.57
N THR A 636 19.83 -9.92 22.55
CA THR A 636 19.13 -11.13 22.97
C THR A 636 18.33 -11.78 21.84
N SER A 637 17.53 -11.01 21.10
CA SER A 637 16.69 -11.57 20.04
C SER A 637 17.51 -12.05 18.86
N ARG A 638 18.55 -11.32 18.47
CA ARG A 638 19.49 -11.75 17.43
C ARG A 638 20.13 -13.08 17.82
N ASP A 639 20.64 -13.20 19.05
CA ASP A 639 21.30 -14.42 19.49
C ASP A 639 20.31 -15.59 19.57
N GLN A 640 19.05 -15.36 19.96
CA GLN A 640 17.99 -16.37 19.93
C GLN A 640 17.65 -16.83 18.51
N VAL A 641 17.54 -15.91 17.56
CA VAL A 641 17.27 -16.23 16.14
C VAL A 641 18.45 -17.02 15.54
N MET A 642 19.68 -16.57 15.77
CA MET A 642 20.89 -17.14 15.18
C MET A 642 21.25 -18.50 15.79
N HIS A 643 21.09 -18.66 17.10
CA HIS A 643 21.51 -19.86 17.83
C HIS A 643 20.37 -20.79 18.21
N ARG A 644 19.12 -20.47 17.82
CA ARG A 644 17.89 -21.21 18.19
C ARG A 644 17.80 -21.48 19.70
N ILE A 645 18.25 -20.51 20.51
CA ILE A 645 18.24 -20.65 21.97
C ILE A 645 16.77 -20.61 22.44
N PRO A 646 16.29 -21.62 23.20
CA PRO A 646 14.92 -21.63 23.69
C PRO A 646 14.63 -20.42 24.59
N SER A 647 13.43 -19.84 24.45
CA SER A 647 13.00 -18.66 25.22
C SER A 647 13.03 -18.87 26.74
N ALA A 648 12.98 -20.11 27.22
CA ALA A 648 13.02 -20.48 28.64
C ALA A 648 14.39 -20.25 29.33
N LYS A 649 15.42 -19.82 28.58
CA LYS A 649 16.73 -19.45 29.14
C LYS A 649 16.89 -17.94 29.43
N LEU A 650 15.84 -17.14 29.21
CA LEU A 650 15.70 -15.75 29.69
C LEU A 650 15.07 -15.73 31.08
#